data_AF-A0A9Q0V2E5-F1
#
_entry.id   AF-A0A9Q0V2E5-F1
#
_cell.length_a   1.000
_cell.length_b   1.000
_cell.length_c   1.000
_cell.angle_alpha   90.00
_cell.angle_beta   90.00
_cell.angle_gamma   90.00
#
_symmetry.space_group_name_H-M   'P 1'
#
loop_
_entity.id
_entity.type
_entity.pdbx_description
1 polymer ?
#
loop_
_entity_poly.entity_id
_entity_poly.type
_entity_poly.pdbx_seq_one_letter_code
_entity_poly.pdbx_strand_id
1 'polypeptide(L)'
;MKTIWILVLVVFYNGISLNGVATNVPARPPFVSIGALLPFNSTIGKVAKVAIQAAVDDVNADPSILGGTKLRIKMQNADKSGVLGIIDALKFMETDTVAIVGPQSSVTAHAISFVANELQIPLLSYSSTDPTLSSPQFPFFVMTARNDLYQMAAIAEIVDYYGWKEVIAIYGDDEYGRNGIAALGDKLAERRCKISFKAPLTPAATREEITDLLVKVALTESRILVVHTFSSWGPVVFSVAQYLGMMGPGYVWITTNWLSTLLETDSPLPAGTLDDIQGVLTLRMYTPDSELKRKFVSRWSTLTSGTTAYGSNPMGLSTYGLYAYDTVWLLAHAINAFFDQGGNISFSNDSRLAALRGGSLHLDALNIFNGGNLLRQNILQVNMTGVTGKVKFNPDGNLIHPAYDIINVIGNGIRRIGYWSNYSGLSVVPPETLYSRPPNRSSSSQKLHGVIWPGQTAQKPRGWVYPENGRHLRIAVPSRVSYCEFVSQVPGTDKFAGYCIDVFTAAINLLPYAVPYKLIPYGDGVNNPSCTELVRLITAGVYDAAIGDIAIITNRTKMVDFTQPYIESGLVVVAPVKKRNSSAWAFLQPFTGQMWAVTALFFIIVGAVVWNLEHRLNDDFRGPPRRQLITILWFSFSTWFFAHRENTISTLGRFVLFIWLFVVLIINSSYTASLTSILTVQQIFSPIKGIESLISSKDPIGYQQGSFARDYLVNELGIHESRLVFT
;
A
#
# COMPACT_ATOMS: atom_id res chain seq x y z
N MET A 1 16.75 1.03 -86.45
CA MET A 1 15.99 2.20 -85.95
C MET A 1 14.76 2.40 -86.81
N LYS A 2 13.58 2.60 -86.18
CA LYS A 2 12.25 2.99 -86.74
C LYS A 2 11.12 1.96 -86.97
N THR A 3 11.17 0.71 -86.49
CA THR A 3 9.98 -0.19 -86.63
C THR A 3 9.52 -0.93 -85.37
N ILE A 4 10.22 -0.84 -84.23
CA ILE A 4 9.81 -1.51 -82.98
C ILE A 4 8.99 -0.60 -82.04
N TRP A 5 8.93 0.71 -82.30
CA TRP A 5 8.20 1.66 -81.45
C TRP A 5 6.72 1.86 -81.79
N ILE A 6 6.24 1.34 -82.93
CA ILE A 6 4.83 1.54 -83.36
C ILE A 6 3.91 0.42 -82.87
N LEU A 7 4.42 -0.76 -82.55
CA LEU A 7 3.59 -1.88 -82.06
C LEU A 7 3.23 -1.77 -80.57
N VAL A 8 4.00 -1.02 -79.77
CA VAL A 8 3.71 -0.81 -78.33
C VAL A 8 2.63 0.25 -78.10
N LEU A 9 2.39 1.15 -79.06
CA LEU A 9 1.38 2.21 -78.96
C LEU A 9 -0.04 1.77 -79.35
N VAL A 10 -0.20 0.63 -80.06
CA VAL A 10 -1.51 0.14 -80.52
C VAL A 10 -2.16 -0.84 -79.53
N VAL A 11 -1.38 -1.46 -78.63
CA VAL A 11 -1.92 -2.32 -77.55
C VAL A 11 -2.42 -1.50 -76.35
N PHE A 12 -2.01 -0.24 -76.22
CA PHE A 12 -2.49 0.66 -75.15
C PHE A 12 -3.73 1.50 -75.52
N TYR A 13 -4.23 1.42 -76.76
CA TYR A 13 -5.33 2.29 -77.23
C TYR A 13 -6.69 1.60 -77.43
N ASN A 14 -6.81 0.28 -77.22
CA ASN A 14 -8.07 -0.45 -77.42
C ASN A 14 -8.37 -1.43 -76.28
N GLY A 15 -8.61 -0.91 -75.08
CA GLY A 15 -8.89 -1.79 -73.95
C GLY A 15 -9.32 -1.15 -72.63
N ILE A 16 -9.88 0.07 -72.62
CA ILE A 16 -10.69 0.53 -71.49
C ILE A 16 -11.91 1.26 -72.06
N SER A 17 -12.96 0.49 -72.30
CA SER A 17 -14.31 1.03 -72.30
C SER A 17 -14.49 1.81 -71.01
N LEU A 18 -14.79 3.11 -71.12
CA LEU A 18 -15.42 3.87 -70.05
C LEU A 18 -16.80 3.25 -69.80
N ASN A 19 -16.85 2.13 -69.07
CA ASN A 19 -17.94 1.92 -68.15
C ASN A 19 -17.73 2.94 -67.05
N GLY A 20 -18.31 4.12 -67.25
CA GLY A 20 -18.67 5.00 -66.16
C GLY A 20 -19.57 4.21 -65.22
N VAL A 21 -18.96 3.46 -64.31
CA VAL A 21 -19.57 3.16 -63.03
C VAL A 21 -19.63 4.52 -62.36
N ALA A 22 -20.70 5.26 -62.62
CA ALA A 22 -21.23 6.18 -61.65
C ALA A 22 -21.37 5.35 -60.38
N THR A 23 -20.38 5.44 -59.50
CA THR A 23 -20.58 5.10 -58.11
C THR A 23 -21.68 6.06 -57.68
N ASN A 24 -22.91 5.58 -57.70
CA ASN A 24 -24.02 6.20 -57.00
C ASN A 24 -23.59 6.23 -55.54
N VAL A 25 -22.82 7.25 -55.14
CA VAL A 25 -22.65 7.62 -53.74
C VAL A 25 -24.08 7.81 -53.26
N PRO A 26 -24.57 6.98 -52.33
CA PRO A 26 -25.94 7.12 -51.86
C PRO A 26 -26.12 8.57 -51.42
N ALA A 27 -27.13 9.24 -51.98
CA ALA A 27 -27.41 10.62 -51.61
C ALA A 27 -27.58 10.68 -50.09
N ARG A 28 -26.75 11.48 -49.41
CA ARG A 28 -26.81 11.63 -47.96
C ARG A 28 -28.24 11.99 -47.55
N PRO A 29 -28.79 11.38 -46.48
CA PRO A 29 -30.15 11.69 -46.07
C PRO A 29 -30.25 13.17 -45.63
N PRO A 30 -31.38 13.85 -45.86
CA PRO A 30 -31.54 15.25 -45.45
C PRO A 30 -31.57 15.40 -43.92
N PHE A 31 -31.99 14.35 -43.20
CA PHE A 31 -32.08 14.34 -41.74
C PHE A 31 -31.62 13.01 -41.16
N VAL A 32 -31.03 13.07 -39.96
CA VAL A 32 -30.72 11.90 -39.12
C VAL A 32 -31.37 12.08 -37.76
N SER A 33 -32.08 11.05 -37.29
CA SER A 33 -32.74 11.08 -35.98
C SER A 33 -31.84 10.44 -34.91
N ILE A 34 -31.52 11.20 -33.88
CA ILE A 34 -30.85 10.73 -32.66
C ILE A 34 -31.82 10.81 -31.48
N GLY A 35 -31.61 9.94 -30.49
CA GLY A 35 -32.39 9.95 -29.26
C GLY A 35 -31.64 10.61 -28.10
N ALA A 36 -32.37 11.10 -27.11
CA ALA A 36 -31.83 11.48 -25.82
C ALA A 36 -32.75 11.05 -24.68
N LEU A 37 -32.18 10.32 -23.72
CA LEU A 37 -32.90 9.68 -22.63
C LEU A 37 -32.36 10.19 -21.30
N LEU A 38 -33.10 11.08 -20.65
CA LEU A 38 -32.65 11.75 -19.42
C LEU A 38 -33.82 12.23 -18.54
N PRO A 39 -33.67 12.23 -17.21
CA PRO A 39 -34.64 12.82 -16.29
C PRO A 39 -34.57 14.35 -16.28
N PHE A 40 -35.56 15.03 -16.86
CA PHE A 40 -35.58 16.48 -17.02
C PHE A 40 -35.58 17.25 -15.69
N ASN A 41 -36.09 16.64 -14.62
CA ASN A 41 -36.21 17.26 -13.30
C ASN A 41 -35.06 16.91 -12.34
N SER A 42 -33.98 16.27 -12.83
CA SER A 42 -32.78 16.01 -12.03
C SER A 42 -31.77 17.16 -12.15
N THR A 43 -30.87 17.29 -11.17
CA THR A 43 -29.79 18.32 -11.17
C THR A 43 -28.98 18.26 -12.47
N ILE A 44 -28.61 17.06 -12.92
CA ILE A 44 -27.86 16.85 -14.16
C ILE A 44 -28.75 17.04 -15.39
N GLY A 45 -29.93 16.42 -15.40
CA GLY A 45 -30.76 16.34 -16.61
C GLY A 45 -31.38 17.67 -17.03
N LYS A 46 -31.69 18.57 -16.10
CA LYS A 46 -32.16 19.92 -16.46
C LYS A 46 -31.11 20.73 -17.23
N VAL A 47 -29.85 20.62 -16.82
CA VAL A 47 -28.70 21.26 -17.49
C VAL A 47 -28.43 20.57 -18.82
N ALA A 48 -28.36 19.23 -18.82
CA ALA A 48 -28.06 18.45 -20.01
C ALA A 48 -29.12 18.63 -21.11
N LYS A 49 -30.40 18.76 -20.77
CA LYS A 49 -31.47 19.03 -21.74
C LYS A 49 -31.19 20.28 -22.57
N VAL A 50 -30.85 21.38 -21.90
CA VAL A 50 -30.52 22.66 -22.55
C VAL A 50 -29.23 22.55 -23.35
N ALA A 51 -28.20 21.90 -22.79
CA ALA A 51 -26.91 21.73 -23.45
C ALA A 51 -27.00 20.87 -24.72
N ILE A 52 -27.73 19.76 -24.67
CA ILE A 52 -27.95 18.87 -25.81
C ILE A 52 -28.72 19.62 -26.92
N GLN A 53 -29.77 20.37 -26.56
CA GLN A 53 -30.51 21.15 -27.55
C GLN A 53 -29.63 22.21 -28.22
N ALA A 54 -28.86 22.96 -27.41
CA ALA A 54 -27.93 23.95 -27.93
C ALA A 54 -26.88 23.34 -28.87
N ALA A 55 -26.37 22.14 -28.56
CA ALA A 55 -25.43 21.45 -29.43
C ALA A 55 -26.06 21.02 -30.76
N VAL A 56 -27.30 20.53 -30.76
CA VAL A 56 -28.03 20.19 -32.00
C VAL A 56 -28.23 21.44 -32.86
N ASP A 57 -28.60 22.57 -32.25
CA ASP A 57 -28.80 23.84 -32.96
C ASP A 57 -27.48 24.36 -33.55
N ASP A 58 -26.38 24.31 -32.78
CA ASP A 58 -25.06 24.73 -33.24
C ASP A 58 -24.50 23.82 -34.35
N VAL A 59 -24.67 22.49 -34.25
CA VAL A 59 -24.29 21.54 -35.31
C VAL A 59 -25.10 21.78 -36.59
N ASN A 60 -26.40 22.05 -36.47
CA ASN A 60 -27.26 22.31 -37.62
C ASN A 60 -27.03 23.68 -38.27
N ALA A 61 -26.45 24.63 -37.54
CA ALA A 61 -26.10 25.95 -38.04
C ALA A 61 -24.82 25.91 -38.91
N ASP A 62 -23.94 24.94 -38.71
CA ASP A 62 -22.72 24.75 -39.50
C ASP A 62 -22.86 23.54 -40.46
N PRO A 63 -23.15 23.78 -41.76
CA PRO A 63 -23.35 22.71 -42.73
C PRO A 63 -22.08 21.90 -43.02
N SER A 64 -20.89 22.38 -42.62
CA SER A 64 -19.63 21.67 -42.82
C SER A 64 -19.48 20.44 -41.92
N ILE A 65 -20.23 20.36 -40.81
CA ILE A 65 -20.09 19.29 -39.82
C ILE A 65 -20.68 17.96 -40.29
N LEU A 66 -21.82 18.00 -40.98
CA LEU A 66 -22.55 16.82 -41.46
C LEU A 66 -22.73 16.80 -42.98
N GLY A 67 -21.98 17.62 -43.71
CA GLY A 67 -22.05 17.71 -45.18
C GLY A 67 -23.46 17.95 -45.71
N GLY A 68 -24.19 18.89 -45.08
CA GLY A 68 -25.55 19.28 -45.46
C GLY A 68 -26.71 18.46 -44.83
N THR A 69 -26.43 17.31 -44.20
CA THR A 69 -27.42 16.56 -43.42
C THR A 69 -27.69 17.24 -42.07
N LYS A 70 -28.95 17.30 -41.62
CA LYS A 70 -29.33 17.90 -40.33
C LYS A 70 -29.62 16.85 -39.24
N LEU A 71 -29.25 17.14 -38.00
CA LEU A 71 -29.65 16.35 -36.83
C LEU A 71 -31.06 16.70 -36.37
N ARG A 72 -31.84 15.67 -36.10
CA ARG A 72 -33.12 15.76 -35.39
C ARG A 72 -32.98 15.00 -34.08
N ILE A 73 -33.32 15.64 -32.98
CA ILE A 73 -33.30 15.00 -31.67
C ILE A 73 -34.71 14.69 -31.18
N LYS A 74 -34.90 13.47 -30.68
CA LYS A 74 -36.07 13.09 -29.89
C LYS A 74 -35.64 12.98 -28.44
N MET A 75 -36.25 13.74 -27.54
CA MET A 75 -35.94 13.68 -26.12
C MET A 75 -37.09 13.00 -25.36
N GLN A 76 -36.78 12.03 -24.52
CA GLN A 76 -37.74 11.42 -23.60
C GLN A 76 -37.36 11.72 -22.15
N ASN A 77 -38.34 12.22 -21.40
CA ASN A 77 -38.23 12.36 -19.96
C ASN A 77 -38.34 10.96 -19.34
N ALA A 78 -37.24 10.44 -18.80
CA ALA A 78 -37.23 9.18 -18.08
C ALA A 78 -37.25 9.43 -16.57
N ASP A 79 -37.85 8.52 -15.79
CA ASP A 79 -37.76 8.60 -14.33
C ASP A 79 -36.30 8.39 -13.85
N LYS A 80 -35.98 8.91 -12.66
CA LYS A 80 -34.59 9.08 -12.14
C LYS A 80 -33.83 7.76 -11.97
N SER A 81 -34.51 6.65 -11.68
CA SER A 81 -33.91 5.31 -11.54
C SER A 81 -34.97 4.24 -11.28
N GLY A 82 -34.63 2.97 -11.50
CA GLY A 82 -35.48 1.82 -11.19
C GLY A 82 -36.28 1.31 -12.39
N VAL A 83 -37.28 0.48 -12.10
CA VAL A 83 -38.04 -0.26 -13.13
C VAL A 83 -38.72 0.67 -14.14
N LEU A 84 -39.27 1.80 -13.69
CA LEU A 84 -39.93 2.76 -14.59
C LEU A 84 -38.95 3.38 -15.59
N GLY A 85 -37.76 3.78 -15.14
CA GLY A 85 -36.72 4.30 -16.03
C GLY A 85 -36.26 3.28 -17.08
N ILE A 86 -36.25 1.98 -16.73
CA ILE A 86 -35.97 0.90 -17.68
C ILE A 86 -37.11 0.77 -18.70
N ILE A 87 -38.37 0.78 -18.26
CA ILE A 87 -39.53 0.70 -19.16
C ILE A 87 -39.57 1.89 -20.11
N ASP A 88 -39.34 3.10 -19.61
CA ASP A 88 -39.31 4.32 -20.44
C ASP A 88 -38.19 4.24 -21.48
N ALA A 89 -37.03 3.71 -21.09
CA ALA A 89 -35.91 3.50 -21.99
C ALA A 89 -36.24 2.48 -23.09
N LEU A 90 -36.83 1.33 -22.73
CA LEU A 90 -37.22 0.29 -23.69
C LEU A 90 -38.26 0.82 -24.70
N LYS A 91 -39.28 1.53 -24.21
CA LYS A 91 -40.27 2.20 -25.07
C LYS A 91 -39.62 3.21 -26.00
N PHE A 92 -38.62 3.95 -25.51
CA PHE A 92 -37.92 4.92 -26.33
C PHE A 92 -37.08 4.26 -27.44
N MET A 93 -36.51 3.08 -27.17
CA MET A 93 -35.75 2.29 -28.14
C MET A 93 -36.61 1.71 -29.27
N GLU A 94 -37.94 1.73 -29.16
CA GLU A 94 -38.86 1.44 -30.29
C GLU A 94 -38.77 2.50 -31.39
N THR A 95 -38.17 3.67 -31.11
CA THR A 95 -37.97 4.69 -32.12
C THR A 95 -36.74 4.38 -32.97
N ASP A 96 -36.90 4.44 -34.30
CA ASP A 96 -35.80 4.30 -35.27
C ASP A 96 -34.79 5.47 -35.18
N THR A 97 -33.96 5.42 -34.14
CA THR A 97 -32.87 6.37 -33.87
C THR A 97 -31.54 5.65 -34.07
N VAL A 98 -30.55 6.36 -34.64
CA VAL A 98 -29.25 5.74 -34.98
C VAL A 98 -28.32 5.63 -33.76
N ALA A 99 -28.58 6.41 -32.72
CA ALA A 99 -27.85 6.42 -31.46
C ALA A 99 -28.67 7.16 -30.39
N ILE A 100 -28.40 6.85 -29.11
CA ILE A 100 -29.09 7.47 -27.97
C ILE A 100 -28.06 8.15 -27.06
N VAL A 101 -28.28 9.42 -26.75
CA VAL A 101 -27.52 10.18 -25.74
C VAL A 101 -28.15 9.95 -24.37
N GLY A 102 -27.43 9.27 -23.47
CA GLY A 102 -27.94 8.73 -22.21
C GLY A 102 -27.86 7.20 -22.16
N PRO A 103 -28.47 6.54 -21.16
CA PRO A 103 -29.28 7.12 -20.10
C PRO A 103 -28.43 7.88 -19.07
N GLN A 104 -29.08 8.63 -18.18
CA GLN A 104 -28.39 9.37 -17.12
C GLN A 104 -27.93 8.48 -15.94
N SER A 105 -28.74 7.47 -15.60
CA SER A 105 -28.52 6.58 -14.46
C SER A 105 -27.73 5.34 -14.87
N SER A 106 -26.72 4.96 -14.07
CA SER A 106 -25.96 3.73 -14.28
C SER A 106 -26.82 2.48 -14.10
N VAL A 107 -27.83 2.52 -13.22
CA VAL A 107 -28.78 1.42 -13.02
C VAL A 107 -29.56 1.14 -14.32
N THR A 108 -30.10 2.20 -14.92
CA THR A 108 -30.79 2.09 -16.21
C THR A 108 -29.81 1.70 -17.32
N ALA A 109 -28.59 2.25 -17.34
CA ALA A 109 -27.57 1.92 -18.33
C ALA A 109 -27.26 0.42 -18.34
N HIS A 110 -27.03 -0.19 -17.18
CA HIS A 110 -26.78 -1.63 -17.06
C HIS A 110 -27.92 -2.46 -17.65
N ALA A 111 -29.16 -2.12 -17.28
CA ALA A 111 -30.33 -2.84 -17.75
C ALA A 111 -30.51 -2.78 -19.27
N ILE A 112 -30.34 -1.60 -19.88
CA ILE A 112 -30.62 -1.42 -21.31
C ILE A 112 -29.41 -1.68 -22.20
N SER A 113 -28.19 -1.80 -21.65
CA SER A 113 -26.99 -2.09 -22.45
C SER A 113 -27.05 -3.46 -23.13
N PHE A 114 -27.67 -4.45 -22.49
CA PHE A 114 -27.94 -5.75 -23.13
C PHE A 114 -28.88 -5.62 -24.34
N VAL A 115 -29.92 -4.79 -24.22
CA VAL A 115 -30.85 -4.53 -25.33
C VAL A 115 -30.16 -3.75 -26.45
N ALA A 116 -29.36 -2.74 -26.10
CA ALA A 116 -28.58 -1.98 -27.06
C ALA A 116 -27.58 -2.83 -27.84
N ASN A 117 -27.02 -3.87 -27.22
CA ASN A 117 -26.16 -4.84 -27.90
C ASN A 117 -26.93 -5.63 -28.97
N GLU A 118 -28.13 -6.13 -28.64
CA GLU A 118 -28.97 -6.88 -29.58
C GLU A 118 -29.46 -5.98 -30.73
N LEU A 119 -29.88 -4.74 -30.42
CA LEU A 119 -30.35 -3.77 -31.41
C LEU A 119 -29.22 -3.07 -32.17
N GLN A 120 -27.97 -3.26 -31.75
CA GLN A 120 -26.78 -2.58 -32.29
C GLN A 120 -26.89 -1.04 -32.27
N ILE A 121 -27.56 -0.48 -31.26
CA ILE A 121 -27.75 0.97 -31.12
C ILE A 121 -26.69 1.51 -30.14
N PRO A 122 -25.78 2.40 -30.57
CA PRO A 122 -24.82 3.01 -29.65
C PRO A 122 -25.51 3.86 -28.58
N LEU A 123 -25.19 3.60 -27.31
CA LEU A 123 -25.60 4.39 -26.15
C LEU A 123 -24.43 5.26 -25.70
N LEU A 124 -24.54 6.58 -25.87
CA LEU A 124 -23.50 7.53 -25.49
C LEU A 124 -23.91 8.22 -24.19
N SER A 125 -23.43 7.73 -23.05
CA SER A 125 -23.76 8.33 -21.76
C SER A 125 -22.72 9.36 -21.33
N TYR A 126 -23.18 10.55 -20.98
CA TYR A 126 -22.35 11.63 -20.44
C TYR A 126 -22.39 11.66 -18.89
N SER A 127 -23.14 10.77 -18.23
CA SER A 127 -23.31 10.82 -16.77
C SER A 127 -23.40 9.47 -16.06
N SER A 128 -23.61 8.36 -16.78
CA SER A 128 -23.49 7.02 -16.19
C SER A 128 -22.01 6.65 -16.15
N THR A 129 -21.36 6.97 -15.03
CA THR A 129 -19.90 6.89 -14.86
C THR A 129 -19.41 5.63 -14.13
N ASP A 130 -20.30 4.65 -13.91
CA ASP A 130 -19.99 3.38 -13.26
C ASP A 130 -18.85 2.65 -14.00
N PRO A 131 -17.76 2.25 -13.30
CA PRO A 131 -16.61 1.59 -13.91
C PRO A 131 -16.93 0.33 -14.71
N THR A 132 -17.96 -0.42 -14.30
CA THR A 132 -18.31 -1.72 -14.89
C THR A 132 -19.04 -1.60 -16.24
N LEU A 133 -19.56 -0.41 -16.58
CA LEU A 133 -20.18 -0.15 -17.89
C LEU A 133 -19.17 -0.10 -19.04
N SER A 134 -17.88 0.09 -18.74
CA SER A 134 -16.79 -0.04 -19.73
C SER A 134 -16.38 -1.49 -20.00
N SER A 135 -17.15 -2.47 -19.50
CA SER A 135 -16.89 -3.90 -19.72
C SER A 135 -17.03 -4.27 -21.21
N PRO A 136 -16.20 -5.20 -21.73
CA PRO A 136 -16.38 -5.78 -23.06
C PRO A 136 -17.75 -6.43 -23.29
N GLN A 137 -18.50 -6.72 -22.22
CA GLN A 137 -19.88 -7.23 -22.29
C GLN A 137 -20.88 -6.19 -22.82
N PHE A 138 -20.55 -4.90 -22.79
CA PHE A 138 -21.40 -3.80 -23.26
C PHE A 138 -20.77 -3.07 -24.45
N PRO A 139 -20.50 -3.74 -25.58
CA PRO A 139 -19.78 -3.15 -26.70
C PRO A 139 -20.44 -1.88 -27.23
N PHE A 140 -21.76 -1.75 -27.19
CA PHE A 140 -22.50 -0.58 -27.70
C PHE A 140 -22.67 0.55 -26.67
N PHE A 141 -22.22 0.37 -25.43
CA PHE A 141 -22.19 1.45 -24.45
C PHE A 141 -20.87 2.22 -24.55
N VAL A 142 -20.96 3.53 -24.76
CA VAL A 142 -19.81 4.43 -24.87
C VAL A 142 -19.91 5.52 -23.82
N MET A 143 -18.96 5.54 -22.90
CA MET A 143 -18.90 6.55 -21.85
C MET A 143 -18.23 7.83 -22.38
N THR A 144 -19.01 8.89 -22.48
CA THR A 144 -18.57 10.20 -23.03
C THR A 144 -18.19 11.21 -21.95
N ALA A 145 -18.14 10.79 -20.69
CA ALA A 145 -17.60 11.54 -19.55
C ALA A 145 -16.46 10.77 -18.87
N ARG A 146 -16.00 11.24 -17.71
CA ARG A 146 -14.91 10.58 -16.97
C ARG A 146 -15.44 9.39 -16.17
N ASN A 147 -14.84 8.22 -16.40
CA ASN A 147 -15.10 7.00 -15.65
C ASN A 147 -14.73 7.16 -14.16
N ASP A 148 -15.62 6.74 -13.26
CA ASP A 148 -15.42 6.89 -11.81
C ASP A 148 -14.25 6.08 -11.27
N LEU A 149 -13.73 5.10 -12.01
CA LEU A 149 -12.47 4.44 -11.69
C LEU A 149 -11.36 5.45 -11.42
N TYR A 150 -11.30 6.52 -12.23
CA TYR A 150 -10.31 7.57 -12.09
C TYR A 150 -10.62 8.52 -10.92
N GLN A 151 -11.91 8.76 -10.64
CA GLN A 151 -12.31 9.51 -9.45
C GLN A 151 -11.92 8.79 -8.16
N MET A 152 -12.14 7.47 -8.11
CA MET A 152 -11.75 6.65 -6.96
C MET A 152 -10.23 6.57 -6.82
N ALA A 153 -9.49 6.52 -7.93
CA ALA A 153 -8.03 6.63 -7.92
C ALA A 153 -7.56 7.98 -7.35
N ALA A 154 -8.23 9.08 -7.69
CA ALA A 154 -7.94 10.40 -7.15
C ALA A 154 -8.20 10.46 -5.63
N ILE A 155 -9.33 9.95 -5.17
CA ILE A 155 -9.66 9.88 -3.73
C ILE A 155 -8.64 9.03 -2.97
N ALA A 156 -8.29 7.86 -3.48
CA ALA A 156 -7.28 7.00 -2.85
C ALA A 156 -5.91 7.68 -2.76
N GLU A 157 -5.53 8.47 -3.77
CA GLU A 157 -4.28 9.23 -3.78
C GLU A 157 -4.31 10.41 -2.81
N ILE A 158 -5.47 11.08 -2.63
CA ILE A 158 -5.67 12.10 -1.58
C ILE A 158 -5.50 11.46 -0.19
N VAL A 159 -6.10 10.29 0.03
CA VAL A 159 -6.02 9.56 1.32
C VAL A 159 -4.58 9.21 1.66
N ASP A 160 -3.84 8.66 0.71
CA ASP A 160 -2.44 8.28 0.88
C ASP A 160 -1.52 9.51 1.04
N TYR A 161 -1.76 10.59 0.29
CA TYR A 161 -1.01 11.85 0.39
C TYR A 161 -1.06 12.46 1.79
N TYR A 162 -2.23 12.41 2.45
CA TYR A 162 -2.36 12.90 3.83
C TYR A 162 -1.91 11.87 4.88
N GLY A 163 -1.52 10.66 4.47
CA GLY A 163 -0.99 9.61 5.34
C GLY A 163 -2.06 8.84 6.11
N TRP A 164 -3.33 8.92 5.70
CA TRP A 164 -4.41 8.14 6.29
C TRP A 164 -4.42 6.74 5.69
N LYS A 165 -4.79 5.73 6.49
CA LYS A 165 -4.74 4.31 6.08
C LYS A 165 -6.10 3.63 6.06
N GLU A 166 -7.08 4.18 6.76
CA GLU A 166 -8.40 3.59 6.86
C GLU A 166 -9.47 4.65 6.60
N VAL A 167 -10.44 4.32 5.75
CA VAL A 167 -11.57 5.19 5.43
C VAL A 167 -12.91 4.49 5.65
N ILE A 168 -13.94 5.29 5.84
CA ILE A 168 -15.34 4.87 5.87
C ILE A 168 -15.95 5.25 4.53
N ALA A 169 -16.65 4.31 3.89
CA ALA A 169 -17.35 4.56 2.63
C ALA A 169 -18.86 4.65 2.90
N ILE A 170 -19.45 5.83 2.74
CA ILE A 170 -20.91 6.05 2.75
C ILE A 170 -21.38 6.12 1.31
N TYR A 171 -22.31 5.26 0.91
CA TYR A 171 -22.70 5.15 -0.49
C TYR A 171 -24.16 4.72 -0.70
N GLY A 172 -24.73 5.07 -1.84
CA GLY A 172 -26.05 4.54 -2.25
C GLY A 172 -25.96 3.05 -2.57
N ASP A 173 -26.84 2.23 -2.00
CA ASP A 173 -26.86 0.77 -2.19
C ASP A 173 -27.54 0.37 -3.50
N ASP A 174 -26.99 0.85 -4.61
CA ASP A 174 -27.34 0.48 -5.98
C ASP A 174 -26.08 0.06 -6.75
N GLU A 175 -26.23 -0.28 -8.03
CA GLU A 175 -25.12 -0.67 -8.91
C GLU A 175 -24.03 0.41 -8.95
N TYR A 176 -24.43 1.67 -9.10
CA TYR A 176 -23.51 2.81 -9.14
C TYR A 176 -22.66 2.91 -7.87
N GLY A 177 -23.30 2.94 -6.71
CA GLY A 177 -22.60 3.11 -5.44
C GLY A 177 -21.76 1.87 -5.08
N ARG A 178 -22.30 0.66 -5.22
CA ARG A 178 -21.55 -0.58 -4.92
C ARG A 178 -20.31 -0.73 -5.80
N ASN A 179 -20.44 -0.50 -7.11
CA ASN A 179 -19.33 -0.63 -8.05
C ASN A 179 -18.29 0.48 -7.86
N GLY A 180 -18.73 1.71 -7.56
CA GLY A 180 -17.83 2.80 -7.19
C GLY A 180 -17.03 2.50 -5.92
N ILE A 181 -17.66 1.95 -4.88
CA ILE A 181 -16.98 1.57 -3.64
C ILE A 181 -16.09 0.33 -3.80
N ALA A 182 -16.43 -0.60 -4.70
CA ALA A 182 -15.53 -1.68 -5.07
C ALA A 182 -14.24 -1.13 -5.71
N ALA A 183 -14.38 -0.24 -6.70
CA ALA A 183 -13.24 0.43 -7.33
C ALA A 183 -12.41 1.26 -6.34
N LEU A 184 -13.04 1.93 -5.38
CA LEU A 184 -12.34 2.62 -4.29
C LEU A 184 -11.53 1.65 -3.42
N GLY A 185 -12.10 0.50 -3.08
CA GLY A 185 -11.43 -0.55 -2.33
C GLY A 185 -10.13 -1.01 -3.01
N ASP A 186 -10.21 -1.27 -4.31
CA ASP A 186 -9.05 -1.68 -5.12
C ASP A 186 -7.98 -0.57 -5.16
N LYS A 187 -8.39 0.67 -5.40
CA LYS A 187 -7.47 1.82 -5.46
C LYS A 187 -6.83 2.18 -4.13
N LEU A 188 -7.52 1.95 -3.02
CA LEU A 188 -6.92 2.06 -1.69
C LEU A 188 -5.93 0.93 -1.43
N ALA A 189 -6.25 -0.31 -1.81
CA ALA A 189 -5.39 -1.47 -1.61
C ALA A 189 -4.04 -1.33 -2.36
N GLU A 190 -4.06 -0.80 -3.59
CA GLU A 190 -2.85 -0.44 -4.35
C GLU A 190 -1.90 0.48 -3.56
N ARG A 191 -2.43 1.24 -2.59
CA ARG A 191 -1.71 2.21 -1.75
C ARG A 191 -1.56 1.76 -0.29
N ARG A 192 -1.77 0.48 0.00
CA ARG A 192 -1.75 -0.08 1.37
C ARG A 192 -2.71 0.66 2.32
N CYS A 193 -3.82 1.13 1.79
CA CYS A 193 -4.95 1.69 2.52
C CYS A 193 -6.15 0.74 2.38
N LYS A 194 -7.16 0.89 3.22
CA LYS A 194 -8.38 0.04 3.15
C LYS A 194 -9.64 0.80 3.56
N ILE A 195 -10.78 0.24 3.17
CA ILE A 195 -12.08 0.64 3.71
C ILE A 195 -12.31 -0.14 5.01
N SER A 196 -12.35 0.55 6.15
CA SER A 196 -12.57 -0.09 7.46
C SER A 196 -14.05 -0.29 7.77
N PHE A 197 -14.93 0.53 7.20
CA PHE A 197 -16.37 0.38 7.34
C PHE A 197 -17.10 0.78 6.04
N LYS A 198 -18.01 -0.09 5.57
CA LYS A 198 -18.91 0.17 4.44
C LYS A 198 -20.29 0.50 5.00
N ALA A 199 -20.79 1.68 4.65
CA ALA A 199 -22.01 2.26 5.18
C ALA A 199 -23.03 2.47 4.03
N PRO A 200 -23.71 1.40 3.58
CA PRO A 200 -24.71 1.48 2.52
C PRO A 200 -25.95 2.25 2.99
N LEU A 201 -26.51 3.07 2.10
CA LEU A 201 -27.79 3.76 2.26
C LEU A 201 -28.72 3.37 1.11
N THR A 202 -29.95 3.01 1.42
CA THR A 202 -30.99 2.85 0.41
C THR A 202 -31.12 4.12 -0.44
N PRO A 203 -31.30 4.02 -1.77
CA PRO A 203 -31.57 5.19 -2.59
C PRO A 203 -32.79 5.95 -2.05
N ALA A 204 -32.64 7.27 -1.83
CA ALA A 204 -33.63 8.11 -1.17
C ALA A 204 -33.90 7.76 0.31
N ALA A 205 -32.87 7.31 1.03
CA ALA A 205 -32.93 7.06 2.46
C ALA A 205 -33.54 8.22 3.26
N THR A 206 -34.33 7.89 4.28
CA THR A 206 -34.94 8.90 5.15
C THR A 206 -33.92 9.52 6.09
N ARG A 207 -34.27 10.67 6.70
CA ARG A 207 -33.40 11.32 7.69
C ARG A 207 -33.12 10.39 8.87
N GLU A 208 -34.10 9.58 9.28
CA GLU A 208 -33.97 8.60 10.36
C GLU A 208 -32.95 7.51 9.99
N GLU A 209 -33.06 6.92 8.79
CA GLU A 209 -32.12 5.90 8.30
C GLU A 209 -30.68 6.42 8.22
N ILE A 210 -30.52 7.67 7.75
CA ILE A 210 -29.21 8.35 7.71
C ILE A 210 -28.69 8.59 9.13
N THR A 211 -29.55 8.97 10.07
CA THR A 211 -29.17 9.20 11.47
C THR A 211 -28.67 7.92 12.12
N ASP A 212 -29.42 6.82 11.98
CA ASP A 212 -29.05 5.51 12.52
C ASP A 212 -27.71 5.02 11.95
N LEU A 213 -27.47 5.25 10.66
CA LEU A 213 -26.21 4.90 10.04
C LEU A 213 -25.05 5.78 10.56
N LEU A 214 -25.24 7.10 10.64
CA LEU A 214 -24.19 8.01 11.08
C LEU A 214 -23.82 7.82 12.56
N VAL A 215 -24.76 7.43 13.41
CA VAL A 215 -24.47 7.00 14.79
C VAL A 215 -23.53 5.80 14.80
N LYS A 216 -23.79 4.78 13.96
CA LYS A 216 -22.88 3.61 13.85
C LYS A 216 -21.51 4.02 13.33
N VAL A 217 -21.46 4.91 12.34
CA VAL A 217 -20.21 5.46 11.78
C VAL A 217 -19.41 6.21 12.84
N ALA A 218 -20.05 7.02 13.68
CA ALA A 218 -19.38 7.76 14.76
C ALA A 218 -18.70 6.85 15.79
N LEU A 219 -19.23 5.63 16.00
CA LEU A 219 -18.66 4.62 16.91
C LEU A 219 -17.44 3.87 16.34
N THR A 220 -17.11 4.08 15.06
CA THR A 220 -15.90 3.48 14.45
C THR A 220 -14.65 4.31 14.71
N GLU A 221 -13.46 3.77 14.43
CA GLU A 221 -12.18 4.45 14.70
C GLU A 221 -11.84 5.51 13.66
N SER A 222 -12.10 5.24 12.39
CA SER A 222 -11.74 6.16 11.30
C SER A 222 -12.59 7.43 11.37
N ARG A 223 -11.97 8.55 10.97
CA ARG A 223 -12.60 9.86 10.82
C ARG A 223 -12.45 10.40 9.40
N ILE A 224 -12.08 9.53 8.46
CA ILE A 224 -12.00 9.84 7.03
C ILE A 224 -13.21 9.23 6.33
N LEU A 225 -14.14 10.07 5.90
CA LEU A 225 -15.41 9.64 5.31
C LEU A 225 -15.42 9.98 3.83
N VAL A 226 -15.61 8.96 3.00
CA VAL A 226 -15.83 9.09 1.57
C VAL A 226 -17.33 8.93 1.29
N VAL A 227 -17.95 9.97 0.72
CA VAL A 227 -19.39 10.01 0.45
C VAL A 227 -19.64 9.91 -1.06
N HIS A 228 -20.07 8.73 -1.48
CA HIS A 228 -20.37 8.39 -2.87
C HIS A 228 -21.86 8.15 -3.07
N THR A 229 -22.59 9.24 -3.28
CA THR A 229 -24.06 9.28 -3.31
C THR A 229 -24.55 10.14 -4.48
N PHE A 230 -25.84 10.49 -4.50
CA PHE A 230 -26.44 11.35 -5.51
C PHE A 230 -26.71 12.75 -4.98
N SER A 231 -26.76 13.74 -5.88
CA SER A 231 -27.02 15.14 -5.53
C SER A 231 -28.41 15.39 -4.89
N SER A 232 -29.36 14.47 -5.06
CA SER A 232 -30.72 14.60 -4.53
C SER A 232 -30.83 14.41 -3.02
N TRP A 233 -30.01 13.53 -2.43
CA TRP A 233 -30.09 13.21 -1.00
C TRP A 233 -28.73 13.26 -0.28
N GLY A 234 -27.62 13.36 -1.01
CA GLY A 234 -26.29 13.59 -0.44
C GLY A 234 -26.19 14.76 0.55
N PRO A 235 -26.84 15.94 0.29
CA PRO A 235 -26.85 17.04 1.25
C PRO A 235 -27.51 16.70 2.60
N VAL A 236 -28.46 15.77 2.63
CA VAL A 236 -29.14 15.34 3.88
C VAL A 236 -28.16 14.64 4.82
N VAL A 237 -27.19 13.88 4.27
CA VAL A 237 -26.12 13.26 5.05
C VAL A 237 -25.33 14.31 5.83
N PHE A 238 -25.01 15.44 5.20
CA PHE A 238 -24.27 16.52 5.83
C PHE A 238 -25.09 17.28 6.88
N SER A 239 -26.37 17.53 6.61
CA SER A 239 -27.28 18.11 7.62
C SER A 239 -27.40 17.24 8.87
N VAL A 240 -27.44 15.91 8.71
CA VAL A 240 -27.46 14.98 9.86
C VAL A 240 -26.08 14.92 10.52
N ALA A 241 -24.99 14.91 9.75
CA ALA A 241 -23.63 14.95 10.28
C ALA A 241 -23.37 16.21 11.13
N GLN A 242 -23.84 17.37 10.67
CA GLN A 242 -23.79 18.63 11.42
C GLN A 242 -24.58 18.51 12.73
N TYR A 243 -25.82 17.98 12.66
CA TYR A 243 -26.66 17.76 13.84
C TYR A 243 -26.01 16.83 14.87
N LEU A 244 -25.28 15.80 14.42
CA LEU A 244 -24.55 14.86 15.27
C LEU A 244 -23.14 15.36 15.67
N GLY A 245 -22.75 16.59 15.31
CA GLY A 245 -21.44 17.16 15.62
C GLY A 245 -20.26 16.56 14.84
N MET A 246 -20.53 15.79 13.79
CA MET A 246 -19.52 15.11 12.94
C MET A 246 -18.89 16.03 11.89
N MET A 247 -19.24 17.31 11.90
CA MET A 247 -18.60 18.38 11.10
C MET A 247 -17.60 19.22 11.93
N GLY A 248 -17.26 18.74 13.13
CA GLY A 248 -16.26 19.35 14.01
C GLY A 248 -14.80 18.98 13.65
N PRO A 249 -13.84 19.53 14.40
CA PRO A 249 -12.41 19.23 14.22
C PRO A 249 -12.13 17.72 14.32
N GLY A 250 -11.23 17.23 13.46
CA GLY A 250 -10.80 15.83 13.44
C GLY A 250 -11.50 14.97 12.38
N TYR A 251 -12.69 15.38 11.92
CA TYR A 251 -13.38 14.75 10.79
C TYR A 251 -12.86 15.24 9.45
N VAL A 252 -12.84 14.34 8.47
CA VAL A 252 -12.53 14.63 7.07
C VAL A 252 -13.63 14.05 6.22
N TRP A 253 -14.22 14.89 5.38
CA TRP A 253 -15.27 14.49 4.46
C TRP A 253 -14.79 14.71 3.03
N ILE A 254 -14.80 13.63 2.24
CA ILE A 254 -14.44 13.63 0.83
C ILE A 254 -15.66 13.15 0.05
N THR A 255 -16.22 14.01 -0.80
CA THR A 255 -17.33 13.66 -1.67
C THR A 255 -16.82 13.36 -3.07
N THR A 256 -17.57 12.53 -3.77
CA THR A 256 -17.44 12.42 -5.23
C THR A 256 -18.02 13.65 -5.93
N ASN A 257 -17.93 13.72 -7.25
CA ASN A 257 -18.30 14.91 -8.04
C ASN A 257 -19.76 15.35 -8.00
N TRP A 258 -20.64 14.62 -7.33
CA TRP A 258 -22.03 15.02 -7.15
C TRP A 258 -22.14 16.35 -6.40
N LEU A 259 -21.26 16.63 -5.42
CA LEU A 259 -21.32 17.86 -4.63
C LEU A 259 -20.87 19.07 -5.45
N SER A 260 -19.78 18.95 -6.22
CA SER A 260 -19.40 20.02 -7.14
C SER A 260 -20.48 20.28 -8.19
N THR A 261 -21.13 19.22 -8.70
CA THR A 261 -22.24 19.32 -9.66
C THR A 261 -23.43 20.09 -9.07
N LEU A 262 -23.78 19.81 -7.81
CA LEU A 262 -24.82 20.53 -7.09
C LEU A 262 -24.46 22.02 -6.92
N LEU A 263 -23.23 22.30 -6.45
CA LEU A 263 -22.73 23.66 -6.24
C LEU A 263 -22.66 24.49 -7.53
N GLU A 264 -22.37 23.87 -8.67
CA GLU A 264 -22.34 24.54 -9.98
C GLU A 264 -23.74 24.77 -10.57
N THR A 265 -24.69 23.88 -10.27
CA THR A 265 -26.03 23.92 -10.88
C THR A 265 -27.00 24.79 -10.08
N ASP A 266 -26.98 24.66 -8.75
CA ASP A 266 -28.01 25.18 -7.84
C ASP A 266 -27.47 26.31 -6.95
N SER A 267 -26.62 27.19 -7.49
CA SER A 267 -26.04 28.31 -6.75
C SER A 267 -26.91 29.58 -6.80
N PRO A 268 -27.14 30.28 -5.67
CA PRO A 268 -26.79 29.88 -4.30
C PRO A 268 -27.70 28.75 -3.79
N LEU A 269 -27.12 27.85 -2.99
CA LEU A 269 -27.87 26.77 -2.35
C LEU A 269 -28.86 27.34 -1.32
N PRO A 270 -29.88 26.55 -0.89
CA PRO A 270 -30.77 26.93 0.21
C PRO A 270 -30.00 27.37 1.46
N ALA A 271 -30.56 28.32 2.21
CA ALA A 271 -29.96 28.85 3.42
C ALA A 271 -29.63 27.71 4.42
N GLY A 272 -28.44 27.76 5.03
CA GLY A 272 -27.95 26.75 5.96
C GLY A 272 -27.27 25.52 5.32
N THR A 273 -27.56 25.19 4.05
CA THR A 273 -26.92 24.02 3.41
C THR A 273 -25.41 24.19 3.22
N LEU A 274 -24.93 25.42 2.96
CA LEU A 274 -23.50 25.69 2.89
C LEU A 274 -22.81 25.54 4.25
N ASP A 275 -23.50 25.85 5.34
CA ASP A 275 -22.93 25.74 6.69
C ASP A 275 -22.69 24.27 7.07
N ASP A 276 -23.58 23.37 6.61
CA ASP A 276 -23.50 21.93 6.84
C ASP A 276 -22.34 21.24 6.08
N ILE A 277 -21.73 21.89 5.08
CA ILE A 277 -20.68 21.30 4.21
C ILE A 277 -19.34 22.03 4.31
N GLN A 278 -19.13 22.84 5.35
CA GLN A 278 -17.88 23.58 5.53
C GLN A 278 -16.68 22.64 5.72
N GLY A 279 -15.61 22.90 4.98
CA GLY A 279 -14.38 22.11 5.02
C GLY A 279 -14.43 20.79 4.26
N VAL A 280 -15.54 20.47 3.59
CA VAL A 280 -15.68 19.27 2.75
C VAL A 280 -14.76 19.37 1.52
N LEU A 281 -14.12 18.26 1.17
CA LEU A 281 -13.44 18.10 -0.11
C LEU A 281 -14.40 17.50 -1.14
N THR A 282 -14.35 18.00 -2.36
CA THR A 282 -15.08 17.44 -3.51
C THR A 282 -14.19 17.43 -4.74
N LEU A 283 -14.53 16.58 -5.70
CA LEU A 283 -13.84 16.50 -6.98
C LEU A 283 -14.72 17.08 -8.06
N ARG A 284 -14.13 17.74 -9.06
CA ARG A 284 -14.83 18.14 -10.28
C ARG A 284 -14.08 17.61 -11.47
N MET A 285 -14.79 17.04 -12.45
CA MET A 285 -14.15 16.58 -13.68
C MET A 285 -13.40 17.75 -14.35
N TYR A 286 -12.11 17.58 -14.62
CA TYR A 286 -11.31 18.67 -15.15
C TYR A 286 -11.67 18.96 -16.60
N THR A 287 -11.98 20.22 -16.89
CA THR A 287 -12.15 20.74 -18.25
C THR A 287 -11.26 21.98 -18.41
N PRO A 288 -10.35 22.00 -19.40
CA PRO A 288 -9.40 23.10 -19.59
C PRO A 288 -10.12 24.41 -19.89
N ASP A 289 -9.51 25.53 -19.52
CA ASP A 289 -10.03 26.85 -19.86
C ASP A 289 -9.71 27.18 -21.34
N SER A 290 -10.67 26.93 -22.22
CA SER A 290 -10.54 27.13 -23.67
C SER A 290 -11.45 28.26 -24.17
N GLU A 291 -11.12 28.82 -25.34
CA GLU A 291 -11.98 29.83 -25.98
C GLU A 291 -13.37 29.26 -26.29
N LEU A 292 -13.47 28.01 -26.75
CA LEU A 292 -14.74 27.33 -27.01
C LEU A 292 -15.59 27.25 -25.74
N LYS A 293 -14.99 26.84 -24.62
CA LYS A 293 -15.66 26.78 -23.31
C LYS A 293 -16.15 28.16 -22.88
N ARG A 294 -15.30 29.20 -22.96
CA ARG A 294 -15.69 30.57 -22.57
C ARG A 294 -16.82 31.12 -23.43
N LYS A 295 -16.81 30.88 -24.75
CA LYS A 295 -17.90 31.26 -25.66
C LYS A 295 -19.21 30.56 -25.26
N PHE A 296 -19.19 29.25 -25.05
CA PHE A 296 -20.37 28.50 -24.65
C PHE A 296 -20.92 28.96 -23.29
N VAL A 297 -20.05 29.09 -22.28
CA VAL A 297 -20.40 29.60 -20.94
C VAL A 297 -21.00 31.01 -21.02
N SER A 298 -20.46 31.90 -21.86
CA SER A 298 -20.95 33.28 -21.97
C SER A 298 -22.38 33.40 -22.49
N ARG A 299 -22.85 32.43 -23.28
CA ARG A 299 -24.22 32.39 -23.84
C ARG A 299 -25.19 31.57 -22.98
N TRP A 300 -24.71 30.91 -21.94
CA TRP A 300 -25.51 30.01 -21.10
C TRP A 300 -26.69 30.71 -20.42
N SER A 301 -26.51 31.94 -19.94
CA SER A 301 -27.59 32.73 -19.33
C SER A 301 -28.71 33.01 -20.34
N THR A 302 -28.37 33.29 -21.60
CA THR A 302 -29.35 33.51 -22.67
C THR A 302 -30.11 32.22 -22.99
N LEU A 303 -29.42 31.07 -23.03
CA LEU A 303 -30.04 29.76 -23.30
C LEU A 303 -31.02 29.32 -22.20
N THR A 304 -30.82 29.78 -20.96
CA THR A 304 -31.63 29.40 -19.79
C THR A 304 -32.69 30.43 -19.40
N SER A 305 -32.68 31.62 -20.02
CA SER A 305 -33.60 32.74 -19.70
C SER A 305 -35.08 32.41 -19.91
N GLY A 306 -35.41 31.48 -20.81
CA GLY A 306 -36.80 31.06 -21.08
C GLY A 306 -37.27 29.84 -20.28
N THR A 307 -36.39 29.24 -19.46
CA THR A 307 -36.64 27.96 -18.76
C THR A 307 -36.91 28.16 -17.26
N THR A 308 -36.76 29.39 -16.75
CA THR A 308 -37.00 29.72 -15.34
C THR A 308 -38.49 29.91 -15.09
N ALA A 309 -39.07 29.08 -14.21
CA ALA A 309 -40.37 29.38 -13.62
C ALA A 309 -40.28 30.70 -12.82
N TYR A 310 -41.35 31.49 -12.81
CA TYR A 310 -41.41 32.77 -12.09
C TYR A 310 -40.96 32.58 -10.63
N GLY A 311 -39.84 33.23 -10.24
CA GLY A 311 -39.28 33.14 -8.88
C GLY A 311 -38.17 32.10 -8.65
N SER A 312 -37.67 31.40 -9.69
CA SER A 312 -36.54 30.47 -9.58
C SER A 312 -35.19 31.12 -9.95
N ASN A 313 -34.11 30.75 -9.24
CA ASN A 313 -32.75 31.20 -9.53
C ASN A 313 -32.30 30.74 -10.94
N PRO A 314 -31.42 31.50 -11.62
CA PRO A 314 -30.86 31.10 -12.91
C PRO A 314 -30.15 29.75 -12.78
N MET A 315 -30.43 28.82 -13.70
CA MET A 315 -29.81 27.50 -13.70
C MET A 315 -28.32 27.60 -14.07
N GLY A 316 -27.44 27.17 -13.17
CA GLY A 316 -26.00 27.14 -13.43
C GLY A 316 -25.57 26.04 -14.41
N LEU A 317 -24.36 26.17 -14.96
CA LEU A 317 -23.78 25.22 -15.90
C LEU A 317 -22.80 24.29 -15.17
N SER A 318 -23.20 23.04 -14.95
CA SER A 318 -22.31 22.02 -14.41
C SER A 318 -21.43 21.39 -15.47
N THR A 319 -20.37 20.71 -15.02
CA THR A 319 -19.45 19.99 -15.92
C THR A 319 -20.15 18.91 -16.75
N TYR A 320 -21.21 18.27 -16.23
CA TYR A 320 -22.02 17.33 -17.01
C TYR A 320 -22.74 17.99 -18.20
N GLY A 321 -23.12 19.27 -18.10
CA GLY A 321 -23.67 20.03 -19.22
C GLY A 321 -22.65 20.22 -20.35
N LEU A 322 -21.38 20.48 -20.00
CA LEU A 322 -20.29 20.56 -20.98
C LEU A 322 -20.07 19.23 -21.70
N TYR A 323 -20.06 18.12 -20.96
CA TYR A 323 -19.95 16.79 -21.56
C TYR A 323 -21.17 16.46 -22.44
N ALA A 324 -22.39 16.74 -22.00
CA ALA A 324 -23.59 16.51 -22.79
C ALA A 324 -23.58 17.30 -24.12
N TYR A 325 -23.08 18.53 -24.10
CA TYR A 325 -22.86 19.33 -25.31
C TYR A 325 -21.85 18.67 -26.25
N ASP A 326 -20.67 18.31 -25.74
CA ASP A 326 -19.62 17.66 -26.54
C ASP A 326 -20.03 16.26 -27.03
N THR A 327 -20.87 15.52 -26.31
CA THR A 327 -21.39 14.21 -26.75
C THR A 327 -22.17 14.30 -28.06
N VAL A 328 -22.96 15.36 -28.25
CA VAL A 328 -23.68 15.60 -29.49
C VAL A 328 -22.74 15.96 -30.63
N TRP A 329 -21.73 16.81 -30.37
CA TRP A 329 -20.69 17.13 -31.35
C TRP A 329 -19.88 15.90 -31.76
N LEU A 330 -19.51 15.07 -30.80
CA LEU A 330 -18.84 13.80 -31.02
C LEU A 330 -19.67 12.92 -31.96
N LEU A 331 -20.95 12.77 -31.63
CA LEU A 331 -21.88 11.97 -32.42
C LEU A 331 -22.05 12.54 -33.84
N ALA A 332 -22.11 13.87 -34.00
CA ALA A 332 -22.19 14.51 -35.31
C ALA A 332 -20.97 14.17 -36.18
N HIS A 333 -19.75 14.30 -35.64
CA HIS A 333 -18.53 13.93 -36.36
C HIS A 333 -18.49 12.44 -36.71
N ALA A 334 -18.93 11.57 -35.79
CA ALA A 334 -19.01 10.13 -36.05
C ALA A 334 -20.02 9.78 -37.15
N ILE A 335 -21.18 10.44 -37.17
CA ILE A 335 -22.20 10.27 -38.21
C ILE A 335 -21.68 10.76 -39.56
N ASN A 336 -20.94 11.88 -39.60
CA ASN A 336 -20.32 12.34 -40.85
C ASN A 336 -19.35 11.29 -41.40
N ALA A 337 -18.46 10.75 -40.56
CA ALA A 337 -17.52 9.70 -40.95
C ALA A 337 -18.24 8.41 -41.38
N PHE A 338 -19.36 8.06 -40.72
CA PHE A 338 -20.21 6.94 -41.10
C PHE A 338 -20.74 7.09 -42.53
N PHE A 339 -21.21 8.28 -42.93
CA PHE A 339 -21.65 8.53 -44.30
C PHE A 339 -20.49 8.58 -45.30
N ASP A 340 -19.34 9.15 -44.93
CA ASP A 340 -18.14 9.18 -45.79
C ASP A 340 -17.63 7.79 -46.13
N GLN A 341 -17.86 6.81 -45.26
CA GLN A 341 -17.52 5.40 -45.47
C GLN A 341 -18.62 4.62 -46.21
N GLY A 342 -19.66 5.28 -46.72
CA GLY A 342 -20.78 4.65 -47.43
C GLY A 342 -21.82 3.99 -46.51
N GLY A 343 -21.83 4.34 -45.21
CA GLY A 343 -22.84 3.87 -44.27
C GLY A 343 -24.24 4.30 -44.69
N ASN A 344 -25.20 3.37 -44.66
CA ASN A 344 -26.60 3.64 -44.97
C ASN A 344 -27.47 3.43 -43.73
N ILE A 345 -28.42 4.34 -43.49
CA ILE A 345 -29.38 4.19 -42.38
C ILE A 345 -30.46 3.21 -42.82
N SER A 346 -30.44 2.02 -42.22
CA SER A 346 -31.48 1.00 -42.40
C SER A 346 -31.66 0.21 -41.11
N PHE A 347 -32.89 -0.27 -40.92
CA PHE A 347 -33.31 -1.01 -39.75
C PHE A 347 -33.91 -2.34 -40.20
N SER A 348 -33.66 -3.40 -39.45
CA SER A 348 -34.22 -4.74 -39.71
C SER A 348 -34.90 -5.29 -38.47
N ASN A 349 -36.04 -5.95 -38.65
CA ASN A 349 -36.73 -6.63 -37.58
C ASN A 349 -35.91 -7.84 -37.10
N ASP A 350 -35.86 -8.06 -35.79
CA ASP A 350 -35.34 -9.30 -35.22
C ASP A 350 -36.45 -10.38 -35.24
N SER A 351 -36.24 -11.45 -35.98
CA SER A 351 -37.19 -12.55 -36.09
C SER A 351 -37.44 -13.26 -34.75
N ARG A 352 -36.51 -13.18 -33.79
CA ARG A 352 -36.68 -13.71 -32.42
C ARG A 352 -37.68 -12.88 -31.61
N LEU A 353 -37.77 -11.57 -31.86
CA LEU A 353 -38.71 -10.68 -31.18
C LEU A 353 -40.13 -10.78 -31.75
N ALA A 354 -40.29 -11.32 -32.96
CA ALA A 354 -41.60 -11.60 -33.55
C ALA A 354 -42.44 -12.59 -32.73
N ALA A 355 -41.81 -13.44 -31.89
CA ALA A 355 -42.50 -14.35 -30.97
C ALA A 355 -43.21 -13.61 -29.80
N LEU A 356 -42.88 -12.35 -29.55
CA LEU A 356 -43.48 -11.50 -28.51
C LEU A 356 -44.63 -10.63 -29.02
N ARG A 357 -45.07 -10.85 -30.27
CA ARG A 357 -46.19 -10.14 -30.91
C ARG A 357 -47.46 -10.22 -30.09
N GLY A 358 -48.10 -9.07 -29.86
CA GLY A 358 -49.38 -8.96 -29.14
C GLY A 358 -49.26 -8.77 -27.63
N GLY A 359 -48.04 -8.69 -27.08
CA GLY A 359 -47.81 -8.28 -25.69
C GLY A 359 -48.03 -6.77 -25.47
N SER A 360 -48.31 -6.36 -24.23
CA SER A 360 -48.58 -4.97 -23.86
C SER A 360 -47.39 -4.00 -23.98
N LEU A 361 -46.18 -4.53 -24.16
CA LEU A 361 -44.93 -3.77 -24.25
C LEU A 361 -44.40 -3.60 -25.70
N HIS A 362 -45.14 -4.01 -26.73
CA HIS A 362 -44.79 -3.81 -28.16
C HIS A 362 -43.32 -4.14 -28.53
N LEU A 363 -42.70 -5.11 -27.86
CA LEU A 363 -41.27 -5.44 -28.01
C LEU A 363 -40.92 -5.98 -29.41
N ASP A 364 -41.93 -6.39 -30.19
CA ASP A 364 -41.80 -6.77 -31.59
C ASP A 364 -41.56 -5.59 -32.55
N ALA A 365 -41.71 -4.35 -32.05
CA ALA A 365 -41.40 -3.12 -32.78
C ALA A 365 -39.92 -2.70 -32.67
N LEU A 366 -39.12 -3.35 -31.82
CA LEU A 366 -37.69 -3.06 -31.69
C LEU A 366 -36.93 -3.55 -32.93
N ASN A 367 -36.21 -2.63 -33.57
CA ASN A 367 -35.44 -2.92 -34.78
C ASN A 367 -33.94 -2.87 -34.54
N ILE A 368 -33.22 -3.77 -35.20
CA ILE A 368 -31.75 -3.77 -35.24
C ILE A 368 -31.30 -2.67 -36.22
N PHE A 369 -30.40 -1.80 -35.76
CA PHE A 369 -29.74 -0.83 -36.62
C PHE A 369 -28.57 -1.49 -37.38
N ASN A 370 -28.77 -1.76 -38.68
CA ASN A 370 -27.80 -2.49 -39.52
C ASN A 370 -26.43 -1.80 -39.61
N GLY A 371 -26.40 -0.47 -39.50
CA GLY A 371 -25.18 0.34 -39.51
C GLY A 371 -24.49 0.47 -38.15
N GLY A 372 -25.02 -0.16 -37.09
CA GLY A 372 -24.63 0.06 -35.71
C GLY A 372 -23.15 -0.17 -35.43
N ASN A 373 -22.61 -1.29 -35.92
CA ASN A 373 -21.20 -1.63 -35.73
C ASN A 373 -20.26 -0.59 -36.36
N LEU A 374 -20.58 -0.10 -37.56
CA LEU A 374 -19.78 0.91 -38.27
C LEU A 374 -19.87 2.26 -37.56
N LEU A 375 -21.08 2.69 -37.17
CA LEU A 375 -21.25 3.94 -36.43
C LEU A 375 -20.52 3.90 -35.09
N ARG A 376 -20.59 2.78 -34.37
CA ARG A 376 -19.85 2.56 -33.13
C ARG A 376 -18.34 2.68 -33.31
N GLN A 377 -17.79 2.07 -34.37
CA GLN A 377 -16.36 2.19 -34.67
C GLN A 377 -15.98 3.66 -34.94
N ASN A 378 -16.80 4.38 -35.71
CA ASN A 378 -16.59 5.80 -35.98
C ASN A 378 -16.67 6.66 -34.72
N ILE A 379 -17.60 6.36 -33.79
CA ILE A 379 -17.68 7.02 -32.47
C ILE A 379 -16.37 6.87 -31.71
N LEU A 380 -15.81 5.66 -31.63
CA LEU A 380 -14.58 5.39 -30.89
C LEU A 380 -13.32 5.98 -31.57
N GLN A 381 -13.39 6.26 -32.87
CA GLN A 381 -12.30 6.86 -33.65
C GLN A 381 -12.33 8.39 -33.69
N VAL A 382 -13.38 9.04 -33.15
CA VAL A 382 -13.48 10.50 -33.15
C VAL A 382 -12.27 11.13 -32.45
N ASN A 383 -11.71 12.15 -33.09
CA ASN A 383 -10.60 12.94 -32.59
C ASN A 383 -10.90 14.42 -32.79
N MET A 384 -11.60 15.02 -31.83
CA MET A 384 -12.06 16.41 -31.90
C MET A 384 -11.60 17.23 -30.70
N THR A 385 -11.80 18.54 -30.77
CA THR A 385 -11.57 19.45 -29.63
C THR A 385 -12.88 20.18 -29.36
N GLY A 386 -13.50 19.91 -28.21
CA GLY A 386 -14.77 20.48 -27.80
C GLY A 386 -14.63 21.45 -26.61
N VAL A 387 -15.75 21.76 -25.96
CA VAL A 387 -15.77 22.63 -24.76
C VAL A 387 -15.15 21.97 -23.54
N THR A 388 -15.06 20.64 -23.51
CA THR A 388 -14.39 19.84 -22.47
C THR A 388 -12.91 19.59 -22.76
N GLY A 389 -12.39 20.12 -23.88
CA GLY A 389 -11.01 19.94 -24.31
C GLY A 389 -10.86 18.87 -25.39
N LYS A 390 -9.73 18.14 -25.37
CA LYS A 390 -9.45 17.11 -26.37
C LYS A 390 -10.29 15.86 -26.12
N VAL A 391 -11.15 15.51 -27.08
CA VAL A 391 -12.02 14.33 -27.02
C VAL A 391 -11.46 13.26 -27.94
N LYS A 392 -11.00 12.16 -27.32
CA LYS A 392 -10.47 10.97 -27.98
C LYS A 392 -10.58 9.79 -27.03
N PHE A 393 -10.91 8.61 -27.54
CA PHE A 393 -10.96 7.38 -26.75
C PHE A 393 -9.62 6.66 -26.73
N ASN A 394 -9.31 6.02 -25.61
CA ASN A 394 -8.22 5.05 -25.48
C ASN A 394 -8.71 3.66 -25.95
N PRO A 395 -7.81 2.65 -26.05
CA PRO A 395 -8.21 1.30 -26.44
C PRO A 395 -9.26 0.65 -25.54
N ASP A 396 -9.36 1.07 -24.28
CA ASP A 396 -10.35 0.59 -23.31
C ASP A 396 -11.72 1.29 -23.44
N GLY A 397 -11.91 2.15 -24.44
CA GLY A 397 -13.16 2.87 -24.65
C GLY A 397 -13.43 4.04 -23.69
N ASN A 398 -12.40 4.50 -22.97
CA ASN A 398 -12.48 5.65 -22.05
C ASN A 398 -11.83 6.90 -22.66
N LEU A 399 -12.29 8.09 -22.26
CA LEU A 399 -11.67 9.35 -22.69
C LEU A 399 -10.22 9.48 -22.20
N ILE A 400 -9.30 9.87 -23.10
CA ILE A 400 -7.89 10.09 -22.77
C ILE A 400 -7.70 11.20 -21.73
N HIS A 401 -6.56 11.16 -21.03
CA HIS A 401 -6.17 12.19 -20.06
C HIS A 401 -7.23 12.46 -18.96
N PRO A 402 -7.66 11.44 -18.20
CA PRO A 402 -8.59 11.65 -17.09
C PRO A 402 -7.93 12.51 -16.01
N ALA A 403 -8.63 13.57 -15.61
CA ALA A 403 -8.18 14.53 -14.62
C ALA A 403 -9.37 15.13 -13.85
N TYR A 404 -9.10 15.57 -12.63
CA TYR A 404 -10.08 16.19 -11.72
C TYR A 404 -9.47 17.43 -11.06
N ASP A 405 -10.29 18.47 -10.89
CA ASP A 405 -10.03 19.51 -9.91
C ASP A 405 -10.34 18.96 -8.51
N ILE A 406 -9.49 19.28 -7.54
CA ILE A 406 -9.74 19.01 -6.13
C ILE A 406 -10.16 20.32 -5.49
N ILE A 407 -11.34 20.32 -4.87
CA ILE A 407 -12.04 21.51 -4.41
C ILE A 407 -12.31 21.37 -2.92
N ASN A 408 -12.10 22.45 -2.19
CA ASN A 408 -12.43 22.59 -0.78
C ASN A 408 -13.56 23.63 -0.64
N VAL A 409 -14.64 23.25 0.04
CA VAL A 409 -15.78 24.15 0.30
C VAL A 409 -15.47 25.01 1.52
N ILE A 410 -15.46 26.33 1.36
CA ILE A 410 -15.10 27.29 2.42
C ILE A 410 -15.94 28.56 2.29
N GLY A 411 -16.56 28.98 3.40
CA GLY A 411 -17.42 30.15 3.46
C GLY A 411 -18.57 30.03 2.46
N ASN A 412 -18.76 31.09 1.66
CA ASN A 412 -19.84 31.14 0.66
C ASN A 412 -19.45 30.55 -0.70
N GLY A 413 -18.33 29.86 -0.81
CA GLY A 413 -17.80 29.45 -2.10
C GLY A 413 -16.94 28.19 -2.07
N ILE A 414 -16.27 27.99 -3.20
CA ILE A 414 -15.38 26.86 -3.42
C ILE A 414 -13.97 27.34 -3.75
N ARG A 415 -12.98 26.66 -3.22
CA ARG A 415 -11.56 26.91 -3.50
C ARG A 415 -10.94 25.67 -4.11
N ARG A 416 -10.37 25.79 -5.31
CA ARG A 416 -9.54 24.73 -5.89
C ARG A 416 -8.21 24.65 -5.12
N ILE A 417 -7.88 23.48 -4.62
CA ILE A 417 -6.63 23.22 -3.89
C ILE A 417 -5.58 22.51 -4.76
N GLY A 418 -5.98 22.01 -5.92
CA GLY A 418 -5.09 21.42 -6.90
C GLY A 418 -5.85 20.59 -7.92
N TYR A 419 -5.11 19.73 -8.59
CA TYR A 419 -5.54 18.85 -9.65
C TYR A 419 -5.09 17.44 -9.33
N TRP A 420 -5.82 16.47 -9.85
CA TRP A 420 -5.35 15.10 -9.99
C TRP A 420 -5.41 14.71 -11.45
N SER A 421 -4.42 13.97 -11.94
CA SER A 421 -4.52 13.28 -13.22
C SER A 421 -3.84 11.91 -13.16
N ASN A 422 -4.30 10.98 -14.00
CA ASN A 422 -3.61 9.70 -14.22
C ASN A 422 -2.14 9.91 -14.64
N TYR A 423 -1.82 11.03 -15.30
CA TYR A 423 -0.47 11.28 -15.79
C TYR A 423 0.52 11.72 -14.71
N SER A 424 0.11 12.64 -13.84
CA SER A 424 0.98 13.34 -12.88
C SER A 424 0.69 13.03 -11.40
N GLY A 425 -0.44 12.40 -11.10
CA GLY A 425 -0.98 12.38 -9.74
C GLY A 425 -1.51 13.76 -9.32
N LEU A 426 -1.37 14.07 -8.03
CA LEU A 426 -1.71 15.33 -7.37
C LEU A 426 -0.74 16.47 -7.75
N SER A 427 -1.26 17.58 -8.25
CA SER A 427 -0.47 18.75 -8.61
C SER A 427 -1.20 20.06 -8.36
N VAL A 428 -0.46 21.14 -8.19
CA VAL A 428 -0.98 22.52 -8.22
C VAL A 428 -0.93 23.13 -9.62
N VAL A 429 -0.32 22.43 -10.58
CA VAL A 429 -0.19 22.86 -11.97
C VAL A 429 -1.29 22.20 -12.82
N PRO A 430 -1.93 22.94 -13.74
CA PRO A 430 -2.94 22.39 -14.62
C PRO A 430 -2.43 21.19 -15.45
N PRO A 431 -3.24 20.13 -15.62
CA PRO A 431 -2.81 18.89 -16.29
C PRO A 431 -2.21 19.07 -17.69
N GLU A 432 -2.75 19.97 -18.51
CA GLU A 432 -2.28 20.22 -19.88
C GLU A 432 -0.83 20.69 -19.96
N THR A 433 -0.36 21.43 -18.94
CA THR A 433 1.04 21.87 -18.87
C THR A 433 1.97 20.68 -18.65
N LEU A 434 1.49 19.65 -17.94
CA LEU A 434 2.27 18.48 -17.57
C LEU A 434 2.31 17.41 -18.65
N TYR A 435 1.28 17.33 -19.51
CA TYR A 435 1.25 16.38 -20.64
C TYR A 435 2.36 16.60 -21.67
N SER A 436 2.98 17.79 -21.67
CA SER A 436 4.13 18.12 -22.54
C SER A 436 5.46 17.53 -22.05
N ARG A 437 5.52 17.04 -20.81
CA ARG A 437 6.73 16.52 -20.15
C ARG A 437 6.55 15.03 -19.86
N PRO A 438 7.62 14.24 -19.66
CA PRO A 438 7.49 12.85 -19.26
C PRO A 438 6.64 12.69 -17.97
N PRO A 439 5.88 11.58 -17.84
CA PRO A 439 5.03 11.36 -16.68
C PRO A 439 5.88 11.22 -15.41
N ASN A 440 5.53 11.96 -14.36
CA ASN A 440 6.20 11.91 -13.07
C ASN A 440 5.16 11.80 -11.95
N ARG A 441 5.10 10.62 -11.31
CA ARG A 441 4.22 10.32 -10.17
C ARG A 441 4.99 10.01 -8.88
N SER A 442 6.22 10.52 -8.76
CA SER A 442 7.02 10.38 -7.54
C SER A 442 6.33 11.08 -6.35
N SER A 443 6.53 10.58 -5.13
CA SER A 443 5.96 11.18 -3.93
C SER A 443 6.41 12.63 -3.72
N SER A 444 7.63 12.99 -4.14
CA SER A 444 8.17 14.35 -4.04
C SER A 444 7.55 15.34 -5.03
N SER A 445 6.95 14.85 -6.13
CA SER A 445 6.24 15.70 -7.09
C SER A 445 4.77 15.92 -6.73
N GLN A 446 4.23 15.16 -5.77
CA GLN A 446 2.84 15.29 -5.33
C GLN A 446 2.66 16.55 -4.49
N LYS A 447 1.73 17.43 -4.88
CA LYS A 447 1.51 18.69 -4.16
C LYS A 447 0.08 19.19 -4.27
N LEU A 448 -0.47 19.63 -3.13
CA LEU A 448 -1.73 20.37 -3.03
C LEU A 448 -1.54 21.65 -2.22
N HIS A 449 -2.38 22.64 -2.45
CA HIS A 449 -2.50 23.81 -1.57
C HIS A 449 -3.12 23.42 -0.22
N GLY A 450 -2.92 24.27 0.78
CA GLY A 450 -3.48 24.07 2.12
C GLY A 450 -5.01 23.96 2.10
N VAL A 451 -5.53 23.07 2.94
CA VAL A 451 -6.95 22.76 3.08
C VAL A 451 -7.45 23.33 4.40
N ILE A 452 -8.66 23.88 4.39
CA ILE A 452 -9.41 24.16 5.61
C ILE A 452 -10.36 22.99 5.82
N TRP A 453 -10.17 22.30 6.95
CA TRP A 453 -10.92 21.13 7.34
C TRP A 453 -12.16 21.53 8.15
N PRO A 454 -13.12 20.60 8.32
CA PRO A 454 -14.24 20.78 9.25
C PRO A 454 -13.79 21.26 10.63
N GLY A 455 -14.60 22.08 11.28
CA GLY A 455 -14.21 22.81 12.50
C GLY A 455 -13.28 24.02 12.26
N GLN A 456 -13.20 24.52 11.03
CA GLN A 456 -12.47 25.73 10.64
C GLN A 456 -10.96 25.69 10.95
N THR A 457 -10.33 24.52 10.82
CA THR A 457 -8.89 24.34 11.10
C THR A 457 -8.09 24.10 9.84
N ALA A 458 -6.89 24.70 9.74
CA ALA A 458 -5.91 24.39 8.70
C ALA A 458 -5.01 23.20 9.07
N GLN A 459 -5.07 22.74 10.32
CA GLN A 459 -4.27 21.61 10.78
C GLN A 459 -4.82 20.31 10.21
N LYS A 460 -3.97 19.54 9.53
CA LYS A 460 -4.31 18.22 9.00
C LYS A 460 -4.88 17.31 10.11
N PRO A 461 -6.12 16.80 9.97
CA PRO A 461 -6.68 15.86 10.94
C PRO A 461 -5.88 14.57 10.99
N ARG A 462 -5.80 13.97 12.19
CA ARG A 462 -5.15 12.67 12.40
C ARG A 462 -5.85 11.56 11.60
N GLY A 463 -7.17 11.68 11.40
CA GLY A 463 -7.97 10.76 10.59
C GLY A 463 -8.49 9.53 11.33
N TRP A 464 -8.21 9.40 12.63
CA TRP A 464 -8.75 8.34 13.47
C TRP A 464 -8.82 8.77 14.93
N VAL A 465 -9.71 8.15 15.69
CA VAL A 465 -9.83 8.24 17.15
C VAL A 465 -10.03 6.86 17.75
N TYR A 466 -9.69 6.69 19.03
CA TYR A 466 -10.13 5.49 19.74
C TYR A 466 -11.66 5.53 19.83
N PRO A 467 -12.36 4.42 19.57
CA PRO A 467 -13.80 4.44 19.55
C PRO A 467 -14.32 4.63 20.98
N GLU A 468 -15.29 5.53 21.16
CA GLU A 468 -15.95 5.79 22.45
C GLU A 468 -16.96 4.68 22.83
N ASN A 469 -16.68 3.44 22.42
CA ASN A 469 -17.50 2.27 22.74
C ASN A 469 -17.07 1.60 24.06
N GLY A 470 -16.13 2.21 24.80
CA GLY A 470 -15.57 1.67 26.04
C GLY A 470 -14.60 0.50 25.86
N ARG A 471 -14.26 0.12 24.62
CA ARG A 471 -13.29 -0.95 24.36
C ARG A 471 -11.89 -0.48 24.71
N HIS A 472 -11.29 -1.14 25.69
CA HIS A 472 -9.88 -0.97 26.04
C HIS A 472 -9.05 -2.01 25.29
N LEU A 473 -7.83 -1.63 24.86
CA LEU A 473 -6.87 -2.60 24.34
C LEU A 473 -6.57 -3.64 25.43
N ARG A 474 -6.80 -4.92 25.11
CA ARG A 474 -6.52 -6.04 26.00
C ARG A 474 -5.07 -6.45 25.80
N ILE A 475 -4.20 -5.96 26.66
CA ILE A 475 -2.77 -6.21 26.56
C ILE A 475 -2.40 -7.34 27.51
N ALA A 476 -1.93 -8.45 26.96
CA ALA A 476 -1.50 -9.59 27.75
C ALA A 476 -0.13 -9.34 28.39
N VAL A 477 -0.01 -9.78 29.64
CA VAL A 477 1.22 -9.70 30.42
C VAL A 477 1.56 -11.10 30.95
N PRO A 478 2.70 -11.70 30.56
CA PRO A 478 3.09 -13.02 31.04
C PRO A 478 3.22 -13.03 32.57
N SER A 479 2.48 -13.92 33.23
CA SER A 479 2.61 -14.19 34.66
C SER A 479 3.69 -15.25 34.86
N ARG A 480 4.93 -14.80 35.00
CA ARG A 480 6.10 -15.68 35.18
C ARG A 480 6.37 -15.96 36.66
N VAL A 481 6.95 -17.13 36.91
CA VAL A 481 7.49 -17.53 38.22
C VAL A 481 9.01 -17.29 38.31
N SER A 482 9.65 -16.99 37.18
CA SER A 482 11.08 -16.68 37.08
C SER A 482 11.29 -15.28 36.49
N TYR A 483 12.38 -14.62 36.87
CA TYR A 483 12.75 -13.27 36.40
C TYR A 483 11.63 -12.23 36.62
N CYS A 484 11.02 -12.26 37.81
CA CYS A 484 9.90 -11.40 38.19
C CYS A 484 10.24 -9.90 38.17
N GLU A 485 11.53 -9.55 38.12
CA GLU A 485 12.05 -8.19 37.96
C GLU A 485 11.75 -7.61 36.57
N PHE A 486 11.66 -8.46 35.53
CA PHE A 486 11.30 -8.02 34.19
C PHE A 486 9.81 -7.75 34.07
N VAL A 487 9.00 -8.67 34.58
CA VAL A 487 7.55 -8.56 34.59
C VAL A 487 6.95 -9.50 35.64
N SER A 488 6.10 -8.97 36.51
CA SER A 488 5.34 -9.75 37.47
C SER A 488 4.03 -9.07 37.84
N GLN A 489 3.05 -9.87 38.25
CA GLN A 489 1.83 -9.35 38.85
C GLN A 489 2.09 -9.04 40.32
N VAL A 490 1.69 -7.84 40.76
CA VAL A 490 1.82 -7.43 42.16
C VAL A 490 0.81 -8.24 43.00
N PRO A 491 1.26 -9.00 44.02
CA PRO A 491 0.39 -9.89 44.79
C PRO A 491 -0.82 -9.17 45.38
N GLY A 492 -2.01 -9.75 45.22
CA GLY A 492 -3.26 -9.20 45.75
C GLY A 492 -3.82 -7.99 44.98
N THR A 493 -3.24 -7.64 43.83
CA THR A 493 -3.75 -6.55 42.98
C THR A 493 -3.80 -6.95 41.50
N ASP A 494 -4.59 -6.21 40.71
CA ASP A 494 -4.61 -6.32 39.25
C ASP A 494 -3.50 -5.49 38.57
N LYS A 495 -2.48 -5.06 39.34
CA LYS A 495 -1.37 -4.25 38.83
C LYS A 495 -0.19 -5.15 38.48
N PHE A 496 0.54 -4.72 37.46
CA PHE A 496 1.79 -5.33 37.03
C PHE A 496 2.94 -4.38 37.33
N ALA A 497 4.11 -4.94 37.62
CA ALA A 497 5.34 -4.21 37.85
C ALA A 497 6.51 -4.91 37.15
N GLY A 498 7.62 -4.20 37.01
CA GLY A 498 8.85 -4.70 36.41
C GLY A 498 9.29 -3.87 35.21
N TYR A 499 10.53 -4.10 34.78
CA TYR A 499 11.19 -3.31 33.75
C TYR A 499 10.36 -3.15 32.47
N CYS A 500 9.71 -4.22 31.99
CA CYS A 500 8.92 -4.17 30.75
C CYS A 500 7.68 -3.27 30.90
N ILE A 501 7.07 -3.24 32.08
CA ILE A 501 5.90 -2.41 32.39
C ILE A 501 6.31 -0.93 32.46
N ASP A 502 7.47 -0.63 33.04
CA ASP A 502 8.00 0.72 33.14
C ASP A 502 8.33 1.29 31.75
N VAL A 503 8.98 0.48 30.90
CA VAL A 503 9.27 0.87 29.49
C VAL A 503 7.98 1.13 28.72
N PHE A 504 6.97 0.26 28.83
CA PHE A 504 5.68 0.45 28.18
C PHE A 504 4.97 1.72 28.67
N THR A 505 4.96 1.94 29.99
CA THR A 505 4.33 3.12 30.61
C THR A 505 5.02 4.41 30.16
N ALA A 506 6.36 4.42 30.11
CA ALA A 506 7.13 5.53 29.58
C ALA A 506 6.81 5.80 28.10
N ALA A 507 6.70 4.75 27.27
CA ALA A 507 6.36 4.88 25.86
C ALA A 507 4.95 5.44 25.64
N ILE A 508 3.96 4.96 26.39
CA ILE A 508 2.57 5.47 26.33
C ILE A 508 2.51 6.94 26.75
N ASN A 509 3.24 7.34 27.80
CA ASN A 509 3.26 8.72 28.30
C ASN A 509 3.87 9.73 27.32
N LEU A 510 4.67 9.27 26.34
CA LEU A 510 5.21 10.10 25.27
C LEU A 510 4.23 10.33 24.12
N LEU A 511 3.12 9.58 24.07
CA LEU A 511 2.12 9.75 23.03
C LEU A 511 1.34 11.06 23.27
N PRO A 512 1.06 11.86 22.21
CA PRO A 512 0.31 13.11 22.34
C PRO A 512 -1.21 12.87 22.55
N TYR A 513 -1.61 11.65 22.89
CA TYR A 513 -2.99 11.22 23.07
C TYR A 513 -3.09 10.08 24.08
N ALA A 514 -4.23 10.00 24.76
CA ALA A 514 -4.52 8.89 25.66
C ALA A 514 -4.76 7.59 24.87
N VAL A 515 -4.24 6.48 25.40
CA VAL A 515 -4.49 5.13 24.89
C VAL A 515 -5.24 4.36 25.98
N PRO A 516 -6.51 4.01 25.79
CA PRO A 516 -7.24 3.19 26.75
C PRO A 516 -6.80 1.73 26.62
N TYR A 517 -6.19 1.19 27.68
CA TYR A 517 -5.77 -0.22 27.73
C TYR A 517 -6.08 -0.85 29.09
N LYS A 518 -6.16 -2.19 29.09
CA LYS A 518 -6.23 -3.02 30.29
C LYS A 518 -5.16 -4.10 30.18
N LEU A 519 -4.35 -4.22 31.22
CA LEU A 519 -3.39 -5.31 31.36
C LEU A 519 -4.10 -6.56 31.86
N ILE A 520 -3.86 -7.71 31.23
CA ILE A 520 -4.49 -8.98 31.54
C ILE A 520 -3.39 -10.03 31.78
N PRO A 521 -3.41 -10.77 32.90
CA PRO A 521 -2.42 -11.79 33.16
C PRO A 521 -2.56 -12.95 32.17
N TYR A 522 -1.43 -13.50 31.73
CA TYR A 522 -1.37 -14.69 30.88
C TYR A 522 -0.47 -15.76 31.52
N GLY A 523 -1.02 -16.94 31.76
CA GLY A 523 -0.36 -18.05 32.44
C GLY A 523 -1.16 -18.56 33.64
N ASP A 524 -0.75 -19.70 34.19
CA ASP A 524 -1.36 -20.30 35.38
C ASP A 524 -0.81 -19.70 36.70
N GLY A 525 0.24 -18.88 36.62
CA GLY A 525 0.95 -18.32 37.78
C GLY A 525 1.77 -19.34 38.56
N VAL A 526 1.85 -20.58 38.08
CA VAL A 526 2.59 -21.70 38.70
C VAL A 526 3.79 -22.10 37.84
N ASN A 527 3.62 -22.08 36.52
CA ASN A 527 4.65 -22.38 35.54
C ASN A 527 4.91 -21.17 34.65
N ASN A 528 6.11 -21.10 34.08
CA ASN A 528 6.40 -20.06 33.09
C ASN A 528 5.58 -20.28 31.82
N PRO A 529 4.78 -19.30 31.38
CA PRO A 529 3.89 -19.44 30.24
C PRO A 529 4.64 -19.44 28.90
N SER A 530 4.08 -20.09 27.89
CA SER A 530 4.66 -20.12 26.54
C SER A 530 4.43 -18.80 25.80
N CYS A 531 5.49 -18.06 25.53
CA CYS A 531 5.38 -16.82 24.74
C CYS A 531 4.97 -17.09 23.27
N THR A 532 5.24 -18.27 22.73
CA THR A 532 4.81 -18.62 21.36
C THR A 532 3.29 -18.78 21.31
N GLU A 533 2.71 -19.42 22.32
CA GLU A 533 1.25 -19.55 22.42
C GLU A 533 0.60 -18.19 22.70
N LEU A 534 1.21 -17.34 23.53
CA LEU A 534 0.77 -15.96 23.71
C LEU A 534 0.66 -15.20 22.39
N VAL A 535 1.68 -15.29 21.55
CA VAL A 535 1.68 -14.67 20.22
C VAL A 535 0.57 -15.24 19.34
N ARG A 536 0.33 -16.56 19.39
CA ARG A 536 -0.78 -17.20 18.68
C ARG A 536 -2.14 -16.67 19.12
N LEU A 537 -2.32 -16.40 20.41
CA LEU A 537 -3.55 -15.84 20.98
C LEU A 537 -3.81 -14.39 20.54
N ILE A 538 -2.76 -13.62 20.22
CA ILE A 538 -2.90 -12.30 19.59
C ILE A 538 -3.45 -12.46 18.17
N THR A 539 -2.88 -13.36 17.36
CA THR A 539 -3.39 -13.65 16.01
C THR A 539 -4.84 -14.15 16.04
N ALA A 540 -5.24 -14.89 17.07
CA ALA A 540 -6.61 -15.35 17.27
C ALA A 540 -7.58 -14.24 17.76
N GLY A 541 -7.09 -13.03 18.04
CA GLY A 541 -7.89 -11.89 18.50
C GLY A 541 -8.32 -11.98 19.97
N VAL A 542 -7.70 -12.85 20.77
CA VAL A 542 -7.96 -12.95 22.23
C VAL A 542 -7.35 -11.76 22.95
N TYR A 543 -6.15 -11.36 22.56
CA TYR A 543 -5.45 -10.17 23.04
C TYR A 543 -5.16 -9.23 21.87
N ASP A 544 -5.12 -7.94 22.12
CA ASP A 544 -4.84 -6.93 21.10
C ASP A 544 -3.33 -6.61 21.03
N ALA A 545 -2.57 -6.85 22.11
CA ALA A 545 -1.11 -6.76 22.18
C ALA A 545 -0.54 -7.58 23.35
N ALA A 546 0.78 -7.64 23.48
CA ALA A 546 1.45 -8.19 24.67
C ALA A 546 2.65 -7.34 25.11
N ILE A 547 2.90 -7.29 26.42
CA ILE A 547 4.06 -6.65 27.04
C ILE A 547 4.82 -7.70 27.85
N GLY A 548 6.13 -7.76 27.65
CA GLY A 548 7.03 -8.62 28.42
C GLY A 548 8.38 -8.79 27.72
N ASP A 549 9.19 -9.66 28.30
CA ASP A 549 10.48 -10.14 27.79
C ASP A 549 10.29 -11.17 26.66
N ILE A 550 9.53 -10.79 25.63
CA ILE A 550 9.15 -11.68 24.53
C ILE A 550 10.26 -11.65 23.46
N ALA A 551 11.02 -12.74 23.38
CA ALA A 551 12.06 -12.88 22.35
C ALA A 551 11.47 -12.83 20.92
N ILE A 552 12.09 -12.00 20.08
CA ILE A 552 11.77 -11.85 18.66
C ILE A 552 12.47 -12.98 17.89
N ILE A 553 11.70 -13.95 17.41
CA ILE A 553 12.20 -15.10 16.63
C ILE A 553 11.43 -15.24 15.32
N THR A 554 12.05 -15.86 14.32
CA THR A 554 11.51 -15.98 12.94
C THR A 554 10.11 -16.58 12.88
N ASN A 555 9.78 -17.53 13.76
CA ASN A 555 8.43 -18.12 13.78
C ASN A 555 7.37 -17.09 14.27
N ARG A 556 7.72 -16.28 15.28
CA ARG A 556 6.81 -15.29 15.86
C ARG A 556 6.59 -14.08 14.95
N THR A 557 7.63 -13.64 14.24
CA THR A 557 7.53 -12.51 13.29
C THR A 557 6.66 -12.82 12.07
N LYS A 558 6.37 -14.09 11.80
CA LYS A 558 5.40 -14.50 10.77
C LYS A 558 3.95 -14.40 11.26
N MET A 559 3.73 -14.32 12.56
CA MET A 559 2.40 -14.33 13.18
C MET A 559 1.93 -12.94 13.60
N VAL A 560 2.84 -12.12 14.13
CA VAL A 560 2.56 -10.76 14.61
C VAL A 560 3.70 -9.81 14.30
N ASP A 561 3.39 -8.52 14.24
CA ASP A 561 4.38 -7.45 14.19
C ASP A 561 4.99 -7.20 15.57
N PHE A 562 6.29 -6.87 15.58
CA PHE A 562 7.05 -6.52 16.79
C PHE A 562 7.53 -5.07 16.72
N THR A 563 7.67 -4.45 17.89
CA THR A 563 8.40 -3.19 18.02
C THR A 563 9.90 -3.42 17.76
N GLN A 564 10.66 -2.32 17.67
CA GLN A 564 12.10 -2.43 17.82
C GLN A 564 12.45 -3.04 19.20
N PRO A 565 13.49 -3.89 19.28
CA PRO A 565 13.93 -4.44 20.55
C PRO A 565 14.42 -3.30 21.45
N TYR A 566 13.92 -3.24 22.67
CA TYR A 566 14.35 -2.25 23.67
C TYR A 566 15.47 -2.79 24.59
N ILE A 567 15.79 -4.09 24.47
CA ILE A 567 16.90 -4.74 25.16
C ILE A 567 17.55 -5.75 24.21
N GLU A 568 18.88 -5.76 24.15
CA GLU A 568 19.61 -6.79 23.42
C GLU A 568 19.50 -8.12 24.18
N SER A 569 19.25 -9.20 23.45
CA SER A 569 19.16 -10.55 24.02
C SER A 569 20.11 -11.49 23.28
N GLY A 570 20.66 -12.46 24.02
CA GLY A 570 21.53 -13.50 23.47
C GLY A 570 21.52 -14.73 24.38
N LEU A 571 21.78 -15.90 23.79
CA LEU A 571 21.95 -17.13 24.56
C LEU A 571 23.34 -17.15 25.20
N VAL A 572 23.37 -17.27 26.52
CA VAL A 572 24.61 -17.39 27.29
C VAL A 572 24.61 -18.73 28.02
N VAL A 573 25.76 -19.41 28.01
CA VAL A 573 25.95 -20.66 28.75
C VAL A 573 26.55 -20.33 30.10
N VAL A 574 25.85 -20.68 31.17
CA VAL A 574 26.36 -20.60 32.53
C VAL A 574 26.82 -21.98 32.96
N ALA A 575 28.11 -22.14 33.24
CA ALA A 575 28.71 -23.42 33.62
C ALA A 575 29.45 -23.31 34.96
N PRO A 576 29.41 -24.36 35.81
CA PRO A 576 30.14 -24.37 37.06
C PRO A 576 31.64 -24.41 36.83
N VAL A 577 32.36 -23.69 37.67
CA VAL A 577 33.79 -23.49 37.56
C VAL A 577 34.49 -24.16 38.74
N LYS A 578 35.47 -25.04 38.47
CA LYS A 578 36.25 -25.74 39.51
C LYS A 578 37.66 -25.17 39.63
N LYS A 579 38.14 -24.98 40.86
CA LYS A 579 39.54 -24.65 41.15
C LYS A 579 40.39 -25.91 41.08
N ARG A 580 41.54 -25.88 40.39
CA ARG A 580 42.49 -26.99 40.37
C ARG A 580 43.25 -27.05 41.69
N ASN A 581 43.24 -28.18 42.39
CA ASN A 581 43.96 -28.33 43.66
C ASN A 581 45.48 -28.20 43.44
N SER A 582 46.14 -27.38 44.27
CA SER A 582 47.61 -27.27 44.28
C SER A 582 48.20 -28.56 44.83
N SER A 583 49.05 -29.24 44.06
CA SER A 583 49.73 -30.46 44.47
C SER A 583 51.04 -30.13 45.19
N ALA A 584 51.34 -30.82 46.29
CA ALA A 584 52.60 -30.66 47.03
C ALA A 584 53.86 -30.95 46.17
N TRP A 585 53.72 -31.69 45.07
CA TRP A 585 54.79 -32.00 44.11
C TRP A 585 54.99 -30.93 43.02
N ALA A 586 54.39 -29.76 43.16
CA ALA A 586 54.50 -28.66 42.18
C ALA A 586 55.96 -28.25 41.90
N PHE A 587 56.90 -28.47 42.81
CA PHE A 587 58.31 -28.16 42.63
C PHE A 587 59.02 -28.97 41.53
N LEU A 588 58.49 -30.12 41.11
CA LEU A 588 59.07 -30.93 40.01
C LEU A 588 58.50 -30.57 38.63
N GLN A 589 57.37 -29.86 38.57
CA GLN A 589 56.70 -29.47 37.32
C GLN A 589 57.44 -28.46 36.42
N PRO A 590 58.32 -27.56 36.92
CA PRO A 590 58.95 -26.53 36.07
C PRO A 590 59.79 -27.08 34.91
N PHE A 591 60.30 -28.29 35.03
CA PHE A 591 61.05 -28.98 33.98
C PHE A 591 60.43 -30.32 33.64
N THR A 592 60.47 -30.70 32.35
CA THR A 592 60.07 -32.03 31.91
C THR A 592 61.01 -33.09 32.47
N GLY A 593 60.55 -34.34 32.61
CA GLY A 593 61.41 -35.44 33.06
C GLY A 593 62.67 -35.61 32.21
N GLN A 594 62.58 -35.31 30.91
CA GLN A 594 63.73 -35.30 29.99
C GLN A 594 64.74 -34.21 30.37
N MET A 595 64.30 -33.00 30.68
CA MET A 595 65.17 -31.90 31.09
C MET A 595 65.90 -32.21 32.41
N TRP A 596 65.21 -32.81 33.38
CA TRP A 596 65.84 -33.27 34.62
C TRP A 596 66.94 -34.31 34.37
N ALA A 597 66.68 -35.28 33.49
CA ALA A 597 67.65 -36.32 33.14
C ALA A 597 68.88 -35.76 32.39
N VAL A 598 68.65 -34.93 31.37
CA VAL A 598 69.71 -34.25 30.62
C VAL A 598 70.59 -33.43 31.56
N THR A 599 69.95 -32.67 32.44
CA THR A 599 70.65 -31.86 33.41
C THR A 599 71.52 -32.72 34.32
N ALA A 600 70.97 -33.76 34.95
CA ALA A 600 71.74 -34.68 35.80
C ALA A 600 72.95 -35.30 35.06
N LEU A 601 72.77 -35.66 33.78
CA LEU A 601 73.85 -36.18 32.94
C LEU A 601 74.96 -35.16 32.70
N PHE A 602 74.63 -33.90 32.39
CA PHE A 602 75.62 -32.83 32.21
C PHE A 602 76.43 -32.57 33.48
N PHE A 603 75.82 -32.67 34.67
CA PHE A 603 76.53 -32.55 35.95
C PHE A 603 77.60 -33.63 36.11
N ILE A 604 77.31 -34.86 35.67
CA ILE A 604 78.28 -35.97 35.71
C ILE A 604 79.40 -35.74 34.69
N ILE A 605 79.05 -35.34 33.46
CA ILE A 605 80.02 -35.12 32.37
C ILE A 605 81.00 -34.00 32.74
N VAL A 606 80.50 -32.84 33.18
CA VAL A 606 81.36 -31.70 33.51
C VAL A 606 82.22 -32.00 34.73
N GLY A 607 81.70 -32.72 35.72
CA GLY A 607 82.48 -33.20 36.85
C GLY A 607 83.66 -34.07 36.41
N ALA A 608 83.43 -34.99 35.48
CA ALA A 608 84.47 -35.85 34.92
C ALA A 608 85.52 -35.06 34.11
N VAL A 609 85.09 -34.04 33.34
CA VAL A 609 85.99 -33.15 32.57
C VAL A 609 86.86 -32.32 33.51
N VAL A 610 86.27 -31.69 34.53
CA VAL A 610 87.02 -30.91 35.52
C VAL A 610 88.00 -31.80 36.28
N TRP A 611 87.57 -33.00 36.67
CA TRP A 611 88.47 -33.98 37.28
C TRP A 611 89.63 -34.36 36.34
N ASN A 612 89.37 -34.59 35.05
CA ASN A 612 90.44 -34.92 34.10
C ASN A 612 91.50 -33.81 34.03
N LEU A 613 91.06 -32.54 34.07
CA LEU A 613 91.94 -31.38 33.99
C LEU A 613 92.67 -31.05 35.30
N GLU A 614 92.08 -31.37 36.46
CA GLU A 614 92.63 -31.04 37.79
C GLU A 614 93.38 -32.20 38.45
N HIS A 615 93.09 -33.47 38.14
CA HIS A 615 93.66 -34.63 38.87
C HIS A 615 95.19 -34.71 38.81
N ARG A 616 95.80 -34.14 37.75
CA ARG A 616 97.26 -34.16 37.57
C ARG A 616 97.96 -33.08 38.38
N LEU A 617 97.31 -31.94 38.60
CA LEU A 617 97.92 -30.71 39.11
C LEU A 617 97.49 -30.38 40.55
N ASN A 618 96.36 -30.93 41.01
CA ASN A 618 95.75 -30.57 42.28
C ASN A 618 95.62 -31.78 43.21
N ASP A 619 96.19 -31.69 44.42
CA ASP A 619 96.18 -32.79 45.39
C ASP A 619 94.80 -33.02 46.03
N ASP A 620 93.90 -32.03 45.99
CA ASP A 620 92.52 -32.15 46.49
C ASP A 620 91.68 -33.17 45.69
N PHE A 621 92.05 -33.41 44.42
CA PHE A 621 91.38 -34.38 43.53
C PHE A 621 92.10 -35.75 43.47
N ARG A 622 93.07 -36.01 44.37
CA ARG A 622 93.84 -37.27 44.45
C ARG A 622 93.37 -38.17 45.60
N GLY A 623 93.46 -39.50 45.40
CA GLY A 623 93.08 -40.50 46.41
C GLY A 623 92.72 -41.85 45.79
N PRO A 624 92.32 -42.86 46.60
CA PRO A 624 91.82 -44.14 46.09
C PRO A 624 90.59 -43.92 45.18
N PRO A 625 90.33 -44.80 44.18
CA PRO A 625 89.35 -44.56 43.11
C PRO A 625 87.93 -44.28 43.63
N ARG A 626 87.55 -44.85 44.78
CA ARG A 626 86.26 -44.57 45.45
C ARG A 626 86.15 -43.12 45.96
N ARG A 627 87.25 -42.54 46.46
CA ARG A 627 87.28 -41.15 46.95
C ARG A 627 87.19 -40.16 45.79
N GLN A 628 87.83 -40.44 44.66
CA GLN A 628 87.80 -39.60 43.47
C GLN A 628 86.39 -39.50 42.86
N LEU A 629 85.67 -40.62 42.79
CA LEU A 629 84.29 -40.63 42.26
C LEU A 629 83.33 -39.84 43.17
N ILE A 630 83.54 -39.91 44.50
CA ILE A 630 82.79 -39.09 45.47
C ILE A 630 83.12 -37.61 45.29
N THR A 631 84.40 -37.26 45.11
CA THR A 631 84.82 -35.87 44.87
C THR A 631 84.24 -35.32 43.56
N ILE A 632 84.20 -36.10 42.47
CA ILE A 632 83.58 -35.69 41.20
C ILE A 632 82.09 -35.37 41.39
N LEU A 633 81.34 -36.29 42.00
CA LEU A 633 79.90 -36.12 42.18
C LEU A 633 79.60 -34.98 43.16
N TRP A 634 80.37 -34.87 44.24
CA TRP A 634 80.21 -33.82 45.24
C TRP A 634 80.57 -32.44 44.70
N PHE A 635 81.68 -32.33 43.96
CA PHE A 635 82.10 -31.10 43.30
C PHE A 635 81.02 -30.63 42.33
N SER A 636 80.59 -31.49 41.39
CA SER A 636 79.51 -31.18 40.46
C SER A 636 78.22 -30.75 41.18
N PHE A 637 77.78 -31.50 42.18
CA PHE A 637 76.56 -31.16 42.91
C PHE A 637 76.70 -29.84 43.70
N SER A 638 77.86 -29.56 44.27
CA SER A 638 78.12 -28.31 44.99
C SER A 638 78.08 -27.08 44.06
N THR A 639 78.43 -27.26 42.78
CA THR A 639 78.32 -26.17 41.79
C THR A 639 76.87 -25.75 41.54
N TRP A 640 75.90 -26.65 41.68
CA TRP A 640 74.46 -26.36 41.56
C TRP A 640 73.99 -25.31 42.56
N PHE A 641 74.50 -25.40 43.79
CA PHE A 641 74.12 -24.55 44.91
C PHE A 641 75.11 -23.38 45.14
N PHE A 642 76.00 -23.13 44.19
CA PHE A 642 77.08 -22.12 44.31
C PHE A 642 77.97 -22.31 45.56
N ALA A 643 78.09 -23.53 46.08
CA ALA A 643 78.81 -23.85 47.30
C ALA A 643 80.19 -24.47 47.00
N HIS A 644 81.03 -23.78 46.21
CA HIS A 644 82.33 -24.30 45.79
C HIS A 644 83.28 -24.40 46.98
N ARG A 645 83.71 -25.62 47.30
CA ARG A 645 84.59 -25.90 48.46
C ARG A 645 86.03 -26.22 48.06
N GLU A 646 86.26 -26.64 46.83
CA GLU A 646 87.57 -27.07 46.30
C GLU A 646 88.10 -26.03 45.31
N ASN A 647 89.37 -25.62 45.47
CA ASN A 647 89.99 -24.60 44.63
C ASN A 647 90.53 -25.25 43.34
N THR A 648 90.10 -24.77 42.16
CA THR A 648 90.68 -25.19 40.87
C THR A 648 91.99 -24.45 40.62
N ILE A 649 93.07 -25.20 40.33
CA ILE A 649 94.42 -24.64 40.12
C ILE A 649 94.70 -24.48 38.62
N SER A 650 94.12 -25.32 37.76
CA SER A 650 94.33 -25.31 36.32
C SER A 650 93.65 -24.11 35.64
N THR A 651 94.37 -23.40 34.77
CA THR A 651 93.82 -22.28 33.99
C THR A 651 92.72 -22.72 33.02
N LEU A 652 92.87 -23.90 32.39
CA LEU A 652 91.85 -24.51 31.55
C LEU A 652 90.66 -25.02 32.37
N GLY A 653 90.89 -25.58 33.56
CA GLY A 653 89.84 -26.02 34.49
C GLY A 653 88.97 -24.85 34.97
N ARG A 654 89.58 -23.71 35.29
CA ARG A 654 88.87 -22.46 35.63
C ARG A 654 88.01 -21.93 34.50
N PHE A 655 88.48 -22.02 33.25
CA PHE A 655 87.70 -21.59 32.09
C PHE A 655 86.44 -22.45 31.87
N VAL A 656 86.58 -23.78 31.98
CA VAL A 656 85.44 -24.72 31.90
C VAL A 656 84.46 -24.49 33.05
N LEU A 657 84.97 -24.29 34.27
CA LEU A 657 84.15 -24.00 35.45
C LEU A 657 83.36 -22.68 35.30
N PHE A 658 83.97 -21.65 34.73
CA PHE A 658 83.29 -20.37 34.48
C PHE A 658 82.11 -20.51 33.53
N ILE A 659 82.29 -21.21 32.41
CA ILE A 659 81.19 -21.51 31.46
C ILE A 659 80.12 -22.35 32.15
N TRP A 660 80.51 -23.36 32.93
CA TRP A 660 79.58 -24.22 33.66
C TRP A 660 78.74 -23.44 34.68
N LEU A 661 79.35 -22.55 35.46
CA LEU A 661 78.65 -21.69 36.41
C LEU A 661 77.62 -20.79 35.73
N PHE A 662 77.91 -20.31 34.51
CA PHE A 662 76.97 -19.55 33.72
C PHE A 662 75.77 -20.42 33.27
N VAL A 663 76.00 -21.68 32.87
CA VAL A 663 74.93 -22.63 32.54
C VAL A 663 74.06 -22.94 33.77
N VAL A 664 74.66 -23.20 34.93
CA VAL A 664 73.93 -23.45 36.19
C VAL A 664 73.08 -22.24 36.59
N LEU A 665 73.61 -21.02 36.42
CA LEU A 665 72.87 -19.79 36.67
C LEU A 665 71.62 -19.67 35.78
N ILE A 666 71.74 -19.99 34.49
CA ILE A 666 70.60 -20.00 33.57
C ILE A 666 69.57 -21.05 34.00
N ILE A 667 70.00 -22.29 34.29
CA ILE A 667 69.10 -23.37 34.70
C ILE A 667 68.34 -23.00 35.99
N ASN A 668 69.02 -22.48 37.01
CA ASN A 668 68.39 -22.07 38.25
C ASN A 668 67.41 -20.91 38.03
N SER A 669 67.82 -19.90 37.25
CA SER A 669 66.96 -18.75 36.94
C SER A 669 65.70 -19.15 36.15
N SER A 670 65.83 -20.03 35.16
CA SER A 670 64.70 -20.57 34.40
C SER A 670 63.79 -21.44 35.26
N TYR A 671 64.35 -22.23 36.18
CA TYR A 671 63.57 -23.02 37.13
C TYR A 671 62.72 -22.12 38.03
N THR A 672 63.34 -21.11 38.64
CA THR A 672 62.63 -20.16 39.52
C THR A 672 61.55 -19.41 38.75
N ALA A 673 61.85 -18.89 37.56
CA ALA A 673 60.87 -18.16 36.74
C ALA A 673 59.65 -19.03 36.37
N SER A 674 59.87 -20.27 35.93
CA SER A 674 58.80 -21.21 35.59
C SER A 674 57.98 -21.63 36.80
N LEU A 675 58.62 -21.91 37.94
CA LEU A 675 57.92 -22.26 39.18
C LEU A 675 57.05 -21.10 39.68
N THR A 676 57.59 -19.88 39.68
CA THR A 676 56.84 -18.67 40.03
C THR A 676 55.65 -18.47 39.09
N SER A 677 55.84 -18.63 37.78
CA SER A 677 54.72 -18.54 36.81
C SER A 677 53.61 -19.54 37.13
N ILE A 678 53.95 -20.81 37.43
CA ILE A 678 52.96 -21.84 37.74
C ILE A 678 52.21 -21.53 39.04
N LEU A 679 52.91 -21.03 40.07
CA LEU A 679 52.31 -20.72 41.37
C LEU A 679 51.45 -19.44 41.36
N THR A 680 51.75 -18.49 40.48
CA THR A 680 50.98 -17.25 40.33
C THR A 680 49.69 -17.43 39.51
N VAL A 681 49.65 -18.39 38.59
CA VAL A 681 48.47 -18.62 37.74
C VAL A 681 47.45 -19.51 38.46
N GLN A 682 46.42 -18.91 39.05
CA GLN A 682 45.24 -19.66 39.48
C GLN A 682 44.48 -20.17 38.25
N GLN A 683 44.71 -21.43 37.86
CA GLN A 683 43.96 -22.05 36.76
C GLN A 683 42.55 -22.40 37.21
N ILE A 684 41.61 -21.59 36.74
CA ILE A 684 40.19 -21.83 36.80
C ILE A 684 39.83 -22.82 35.66
N PHE A 685 39.29 -24.00 36.01
CA PHE A 685 38.94 -25.03 35.03
C PHE A 685 37.42 -25.15 34.88
N SER A 686 36.93 -24.99 33.65
CA SER A 686 35.56 -25.35 33.24
C SER A 686 35.64 -26.40 32.12
N PRO A 687 34.87 -27.50 32.20
CA PRO A 687 34.71 -28.45 31.10
C PRO A 687 34.05 -27.80 29.87
N ILE A 688 33.17 -26.81 30.10
CA ILE A 688 32.44 -26.10 29.06
C ILE A 688 33.13 -24.75 28.82
N LYS A 689 33.77 -24.61 27.66
CA LYS A 689 34.49 -23.40 27.23
C LYS A 689 33.72 -22.58 26.19
N GLY A 690 32.69 -23.16 25.59
CA GLY A 690 31.87 -22.56 24.55
C GLY A 690 30.83 -23.54 23.99
N ILE A 691 30.15 -23.14 22.92
CA ILE A 691 29.02 -23.89 22.36
C ILE A 691 29.43 -25.27 21.83
N GLU A 692 30.58 -25.38 21.17
CA GLU A 692 31.08 -26.66 20.64
C GLU A 692 31.33 -27.66 21.77
N SER A 693 31.95 -27.20 22.87
CA SER A 693 32.17 -28.05 24.04
C SER A 693 30.85 -28.47 24.71
N LEU A 694 29.83 -27.61 24.69
CA LEU A 694 28.50 -27.92 25.22
C LEU A 694 27.81 -29.02 24.38
N ILE A 695 27.87 -28.90 23.06
CA ILE A 695 27.30 -29.87 22.12
C ILE A 695 28.00 -31.22 22.30
N SER A 696 29.34 -31.23 22.34
CA SER A 696 30.13 -32.46 22.49
C SER A 696 30.03 -33.12 23.87
N SER A 697 29.72 -32.35 24.92
CA SER A 697 29.57 -32.88 26.28
C SER A 697 28.36 -33.82 26.36
N LYS A 698 28.34 -34.70 27.36
CA LYS A 698 27.16 -35.51 27.70
C LYS A 698 26.42 -34.98 28.93
N ASP A 699 26.87 -33.85 29.47
CA ASP A 699 26.26 -33.25 30.66
C ASP A 699 24.81 -32.80 30.37
N PRO A 700 23.91 -32.91 31.36
CA PRO A 700 22.56 -32.35 31.29
C PRO A 700 22.61 -30.82 31.14
N ILE A 701 21.68 -30.27 30.35
CA ILE A 701 21.59 -28.85 30.07
C ILE A 701 20.27 -28.33 30.64
N GLY A 702 20.40 -27.41 31.61
CA GLY A 702 19.27 -26.65 32.13
C GLY A 702 18.77 -25.62 31.12
N TYR A 703 17.46 -25.51 30.93
CA TYR A 703 16.85 -24.42 30.18
C TYR A 703 15.58 -23.94 30.87
N GLN A 704 15.27 -22.65 30.70
CA GLN A 704 14.05 -22.07 31.27
C GLN A 704 12.81 -22.61 30.57
N GLN A 705 11.86 -23.14 31.35
CA GLN A 705 10.56 -23.58 30.83
C GLN A 705 9.82 -22.42 30.15
N GLY A 706 9.18 -22.68 29.01
CA GLY A 706 8.45 -21.67 28.21
C GLY A 706 9.34 -20.75 27.37
N SER A 707 10.67 -20.87 27.45
CA SER A 707 11.63 -20.15 26.60
C SER A 707 11.79 -20.80 25.22
N PHE A 708 12.23 -20.01 24.23
CA PHE A 708 12.60 -20.50 22.91
C PHE A 708 13.91 -21.33 22.91
N ALA A 709 14.67 -21.27 24.01
CA ALA A 709 15.97 -21.93 24.13
C ALA A 709 15.89 -23.45 23.90
N ARG A 710 14.81 -24.11 24.33
CA ARG A 710 14.58 -25.54 24.09
C ARG A 710 14.60 -25.85 22.59
N ASP A 711 13.73 -25.17 21.85
CA ASP A 711 13.55 -25.43 20.42
C ASP A 711 14.81 -25.05 19.64
N TYR A 712 15.55 -24.03 20.06
CA TYR A 712 16.85 -23.69 19.49
C TYR A 712 17.90 -24.80 19.73
N LEU A 713 18.03 -25.30 20.97
CA LEU A 713 18.98 -26.36 21.31
C LEU A 713 18.69 -27.66 20.55
N VAL A 714 17.40 -28.01 20.37
CA VAL A 714 16.99 -29.23 19.66
C VAL A 714 17.09 -29.06 18.14
N ASN A 715 16.45 -28.04 17.59
CA ASN A 715 16.25 -27.94 16.14
C ASN A 715 17.46 -27.36 15.41
N GLU A 716 18.15 -26.39 16.01
CA GLU A 716 19.29 -25.70 15.37
C GLU A 716 20.63 -26.33 15.75
N LEU A 717 20.79 -26.73 17.01
CA LEU A 717 22.05 -27.31 17.51
C LEU A 717 22.06 -28.84 17.56
N GLY A 718 20.94 -29.50 17.26
CA GLY A 718 20.86 -30.97 17.20
C GLY A 718 21.08 -31.67 18.54
N ILE A 719 20.87 -30.98 19.67
CA ILE A 719 21.02 -31.56 21.01
C ILE A 719 19.80 -32.44 21.30
N HIS A 720 20.06 -33.71 21.61
CA HIS A 720 19.01 -34.67 21.91
C HIS A 720 18.19 -34.28 23.16
N GLU A 721 16.87 -34.40 23.08
CA GLU A 721 15.94 -33.93 24.14
C GLU A 721 16.20 -34.56 25.51
N SER A 722 16.71 -35.80 25.56
CA SER A 722 17.03 -36.49 26.82
C SER A 722 18.12 -35.80 27.65
N ARG A 723 18.89 -34.88 27.06
CA ARG A 723 19.88 -34.07 27.78
C ARG A 723 19.29 -32.79 28.37
N LEU A 724 18.07 -32.40 27.98
CA LEU A 724 17.48 -31.14 28.36
C LEU A 724 16.64 -31.31 29.63
N VAL A 725 16.96 -30.50 30.65
CA VAL A 725 16.24 -30.46 31.92
C VAL A 725 15.63 -29.08 32.08
N PHE A 726 14.33 -29.00 32.35
CA PHE A 726 13.69 -27.71 32.60
C PHE A 726 14.08 -27.21 34.00
N THR A 727 14.32 -25.91 34.11
CA THR A 727 14.66 -25.21 35.36
C THR A 727 13.68 -24.09 35.64
#